data_AF-A0A660XSK6-F1
#
_entry.id   AF-A0A660XSK6-F1
#
_cell.length_a   1.000
_cell.length_b   1.000
_cell.length_c   1.000
_cell.angle_alpha   90.00
_cell.angle_beta   90.00
_cell.angle_gamma   90.00
#
_symmetry.space_group_name_H-M   'P 1'
#
loop_
_entity.id
_entity.type
_entity.pdbx_description
1 polymer ?
#
loop_
_entity_poly.entity_id
_entity_poly.type
_entity_poly.pdbx_seq_one_letter_code
_entity_poly.pdbx_strand_id
1 'polypeptide(L)'
;MLRAIKKSIWITLAIFLFIGLVGFGSLYYISRDLPDLEELERFEPDIVSTVYSSDGRILTEFGIKNRTLIPLDSIPDYVKDAILSTEDKKFYDHWGMDMRRFVQAVYMNLTHGFGSQGASTLTQQLARTLHLNRQETIKRKIQELIVAILIERNYSKTEILEMYLNSSFWGHGCYGIQAATDYYFSKEVSDLTLDESAMLIGILPAPTPFSPRFHHDRAIRRRNIVLRNMVKNHKISQQQFMDALSSGTPVNHIENKSIAPYFTEYIRLEVAKYCRTQGIDYYRDGLQIFTTLNYDMQNIARQSISEQLVTQQNILDKSLLSSPEFLLKIYNQYYPHQRIPLEYFSDYMIIKMTPNEEIAQVTDQPILYNYFSIPKDSQSLESDTSLFTDDSNLILQPIKSELRDVIPVLGYDSLDYYHFMSSLLPDDERIMLNQNRWEPFVYDTLYQDTTLYSFFLLDSLHRDSITFDQKIWYTIVIDSSSLVMDSLLSALPLKPKTVQASIFSMDPANGAIRVMIGGRNFEESKFNRAVQAKRQPGSTFKPFVYTSVIDNGYSPTTQLLNQPPAIPQPDGNLWIPKNFDNSTGGLMTLRDGLKNPVNLIAATAITHLTTPEVVISYARQMGITTDLPAYPSLALGSGEVILSDMVSAYAVFANKGIWNKPYAIERILDRNGREIYHSPRETREVLSDATNYLMVDMLKTVARYGTGRNIRNVYKFKAPIGGKTGTTNDYTDAWFLGFSPILATGVWVGVDDSRIPLGARQSGAKAALPIWATFMKNTYDKLNLPYLDFDQPATVRKFKICKVSKLIPTPFCPIEYELFNVRYAPKEECKIHGYEVKEQPTGIDF
;
A
#
# COMPACT_ATOMS: atom_id res chain seq x y z
N MET A 1 -62.47 36.61 -44.13
CA MET A 1 -61.73 35.33 -44.06
C MET A 1 -60.45 35.34 -44.90
N LEU A 2 -60.51 35.55 -46.22
CA LEU A 2 -59.33 35.56 -47.13
C LEU A 2 -58.21 36.56 -46.75
N ARG A 3 -58.55 37.76 -46.25
CA ARG A 3 -57.55 38.74 -45.77
C ARG A 3 -56.82 38.30 -44.50
N ALA A 4 -57.48 37.56 -43.61
CA ALA A 4 -56.87 37.05 -42.38
C ALA A 4 -55.90 35.89 -42.66
N ILE A 5 -56.25 35.03 -43.63
CA ILE A 5 -55.38 33.93 -44.08
C ILE A 5 -54.13 34.48 -44.79
N LYS A 6 -54.28 35.46 -45.69
CA LYS A 6 -53.13 36.13 -46.33
C LYS A 6 -52.22 36.80 -45.31
N LYS A 7 -52.79 37.49 -44.31
CA LYS A 7 -52.00 38.14 -43.24
C LYS A 7 -51.23 37.11 -42.39
N SER A 8 -51.85 35.98 -42.08
CA SER A 8 -51.19 34.88 -41.36
C SER A 8 -50.02 34.29 -42.17
N ILE A 9 -50.21 34.04 -43.47
CA ILE A 9 -49.14 33.53 -44.34
C ILE A 9 -47.96 34.50 -44.43
N TRP A 10 -48.21 35.81 -44.57
CA TRP A 10 -47.15 36.82 -44.61
C TRP A 10 -46.42 36.95 -43.27
N ILE A 11 -47.12 36.83 -42.14
CA ILE A 11 -46.50 36.83 -40.81
C ILE A 11 -45.60 35.59 -40.65
N THR A 12 -46.08 34.41 -41.04
CA THR A 12 -45.29 33.18 -40.98
C THR A 12 -44.05 33.25 -41.87
N LEU A 13 -44.18 33.76 -43.10
CA LEU A 13 -43.04 33.98 -44.01
C LEU A 13 -42.04 35.00 -43.44
N ALA A 14 -42.53 36.09 -42.84
CA ALA A 14 -41.67 37.09 -42.21
C ALA A 14 -40.92 36.53 -40.99
N ILE A 15 -41.57 35.67 -40.19
CA ILE A 15 -40.94 34.97 -39.06
C ILE A 15 -39.86 34.01 -39.57
N PHE A 16 -40.13 33.22 -40.62
CA PHE A 16 -39.13 32.33 -41.22
C PHE A 16 -37.95 33.10 -41.82
N LEU A 17 -38.21 34.24 -42.48
CA LEU A 17 -37.17 35.10 -43.04
C LEU A 17 -36.32 35.74 -41.92
N PHE A 18 -36.95 36.17 -40.83
CA PHE A 18 -36.26 36.73 -39.67
C PHE A 18 -35.41 35.69 -38.96
N ILE A 19 -35.93 34.47 -38.74
CA ILE A 19 -35.16 33.34 -38.20
C ILE A 19 -34.00 32.99 -39.15
N GLY A 20 -34.23 33.02 -40.46
CA GLY A 20 -33.19 32.80 -41.46
C GLY A 20 -32.09 33.86 -41.43
N LEU A 21 -32.45 35.14 -41.32
CA LEU A 21 -31.52 36.27 -41.22
C LEU A 21 -30.74 36.28 -39.91
N VAL A 22 -31.40 36.01 -38.78
CA VAL A 22 -30.74 35.88 -37.47
C VAL A 22 -29.83 34.66 -37.48
N GLY A 23 -30.28 33.53 -38.04
CA GLY A 23 -29.46 32.33 -38.21
C GLY A 23 -28.23 32.58 -39.07
N PHE A 24 -28.39 33.27 -40.21
CA PHE A 24 -27.31 33.61 -41.11
C PHE A 24 -26.33 34.62 -40.50
N GLY A 25 -26.83 35.65 -39.81
CA GLY A 25 -26.00 36.62 -39.08
C GLY A 25 -25.21 35.97 -37.94
N SER A 26 -25.83 35.02 -37.24
CA SER A 26 -25.17 34.21 -36.20
C SER A 26 -24.08 33.31 -36.79
N LEU A 27 -24.36 32.65 -37.93
CA LEU A 27 -23.39 31.83 -38.65
C LEU A 27 -22.21 32.66 -39.17
N TYR A 28 -22.49 33.85 -39.71
CA TYR A 28 -21.49 34.78 -40.23
C TYR A 28 -20.61 35.38 -39.13
N TYR A 29 -21.19 35.70 -37.97
CA TYR A 29 -20.43 36.15 -36.80
C TYR A 29 -19.50 35.04 -36.28
N ILE A 30 -19.99 33.80 -36.23
CA ILE A 30 -19.20 32.63 -35.81
C ILE A 30 -18.13 32.27 -36.85
N SER A 31 -18.40 32.49 -38.14
CA SER A 31 -17.45 32.17 -39.22
C SER A 31 -16.25 33.12 -39.29
N ARG A 32 -16.30 34.29 -38.65
CA ARG A 32 -15.17 35.23 -38.62
C ARG A 32 -14.00 34.76 -37.74
N ASP A 33 -14.24 33.83 -36.82
CA ASP A 33 -13.23 33.22 -35.95
C ASP A 33 -12.90 31.76 -36.37
N LEU A 34 -13.14 31.39 -37.64
CA LEU A 34 -12.73 30.07 -38.14
C LEU A 34 -11.21 30.06 -38.38
N PRO A 35 -10.50 29.00 -37.98
CA PRO A 35 -9.07 28.87 -38.24
C PRO A 35 -8.79 28.84 -39.75
N ASP A 36 -7.63 29.34 -40.14
CA ASP A 36 -7.23 29.44 -41.54
C ASP A 36 -7.05 28.05 -42.15
N LEU A 37 -7.44 27.88 -43.42
CA LEU A 37 -7.40 26.57 -44.10
C LEU A 37 -5.98 26.00 -44.19
N GLU A 38 -4.97 26.87 -44.19
CA GLU A 38 -3.54 26.54 -44.22
C GLU A 38 -3.02 25.98 -42.88
N GLU A 39 -3.70 26.30 -41.77
CA GLU A 39 -3.38 25.79 -40.42
C GLU A 39 -3.85 24.33 -40.24
N LEU A 40 -4.87 23.92 -41.01
CA LEU A 40 -5.40 22.55 -41.03
C LEU A 40 -4.52 21.55 -41.80
N GLU A 41 -3.69 22.02 -42.72
CA GLU A 41 -2.77 21.18 -43.52
C GLU A 41 -1.40 20.97 -42.84
N ARG A 42 -1.03 21.81 -41.87
CA ARG A 42 0.23 21.72 -41.12
C ARG A 42 0.13 20.76 -39.93
N PHE A 43 -0.21 19.51 -40.21
CA PHE A 43 -0.20 18.46 -39.19
C PHE A 43 1.23 18.18 -38.72
N GLU A 44 1.63 18.80 -37.61
CA GLU A 44 2.82 18.37 -36.89
C GLU A 44 2.49 17.05 -36.17
N PRO A 45 3.18 15.94 -36.47
CA PRO A 45 2.89 14.67 -35.82
C PRO A 45 3.22 14.77 -34.33
N ASP A 46 2.30 14.34 -33.47
CA ASP A 46 2.55 14.19 -32.03
C ASP A 46 3.84 13.39 -31.80
N ILE A 47 4.83 14.00 -31.14
CA ILE A 47 6.06 13.34 -30.74
C ILE A 47 5.88 12.89 -29.29
N VAL A 48 6.21 11.64 -29.01
CA VAL A 48 6.15 11.11 -27.65
C VAL A 48 7.22 11.80 -26.79
N SER A 49 6.85 12.21 -25.59
CA SER A 49 7.82 12.73 -24.63
C SER A 49 8.58 11.57 -23.99
N THR A 50 9.89 11.69 -23.85
CA THR A 50 10.74 10.62 -23.29
C THR A 50 11.27 11.02 -21.92
N VAL A 51 11.20 10.09 -20.96
CA VAL A 51 11.70 10.28 -19.59
C VAL A 51 13.01 9.53 -19.42
N TYR A 52 14.07 10.26 -19.07
CA TYR A 52 15.41 9.74 -18.87
C TYR A 52 15.76 9.67 -17.38
N SER A 53 16.48 8.61 -17.00
CA SER A 53 17.16 8.50 -15.72
C SER A 53 18.40 9.41 -15.68
N SER A 54 18.94 9.62 -14.49
CA SER A 54 20.18 10.38 -14.27
C SER A 54 21.41 9.76 -14.94
N ASP A 55 21.40 8.46 -15.20
CA ASP A 55 22.41 7.70 -15.94
C ASP A 55 22.09 7.58 -17.45
N GLY A 56 21.12 8.36 -17.95
CA GLY A 56 20.85 8.53 -19.39
C GLY A 56 20.00 7.43 -20.03
N ARG A 57 19.44 6.50 -19.25
CA ARG A 57 18.57 5.43 -19.77
C ARG A 57 17.11 5.88 -19.82
N ILE A 58 16.35 5.37 -20.79
CA ILE A 58 14.92 5.65 -20.87
C ILE A 58 14.20 4.88 -19.76
N LEU A 59 13.45 5.61 -18.92
CA LEU A 59 12.58 5.04 -17.88
C LEU A 59 11.20 4.73 -18.43
N THR A 60 10.65 5.65 -19.20
CA THR A 60 9.33 5.53 -19.83
C THR A 60 9.16 6.59 -20.91
N GLU A 61 8.10 6.46 -21.69
CA GLU A 61 7.67 7.45 -22.67
C GLU A 61 6.26 7.91 -22.30
N PHE A 62 6.09 9.22 -22.16
CA PHE A 62 4.78 9.85 -22.06
C PHE A 62 4.34 10.20 -23.47
N GLY A 63 3.65 9.25 -24.05
CA GLY A 63 3.10 9.40 -25.36
C GLY A 63 1.95 8.47 -25.55
N ILE A 64 1.21 8.76 -26.60
CA ILE A 64 0.34 7.80 -27.23
C ILE A 64 1.27 6.72 -27.79
N LYS A 65 1.44 5.62 -27.08
CA LYS A 65 2.25 4.48 -27.56
C LYS A 65 1.81 4.16 -28.99
N ASN A 66 2.72 4.33 -29.94
CA ASN A 66 2.55 4.02 -31.36
C ASN A 66 1.26 4.55 -32.01
N ARG A 67 1.34 5.75 -32.60
CA ARG A 67 0.59 6.00 -33.85
C ARG A 67 1.21 5.15 -34.97
N THR A 68 1.15 3.82 -34.85
CA THR A 68 1.30 2.98 -36.04
C THR A 68 0.05 3.25 -36.84
N LEU A 69 0.17 4.07 -37.89
CA LEU A 69 -0.91 4.24 -38.86
C LEU A 69 -1.15 2.88 -39.48
N ILE A 70 -2.25 2.24 -39.07
CA ILE A 70 -2.67 0.97 -39.65
C ILE A 70 -3.58 1.29 -40.83
N PRO A 71 -3.21 0.87 -42.07
CA PRO A 71 -4.10 0.98 -43.21
C PRO A 71 -5.42 0.28 -42.92
N LEU A 72 -6.54 0.83 -43.36
CA LEU A 72 -7.88 0.27 -43.08
C LEU A 72 -8.03 -1.19 -43.56
N ASP A 73 -7.28 -1.58 -44.59
CA ASP A 73 -7.26 -2.93 -45.15
C ASP A 73 -6.63 -3.96 -44.20
N SER A 74 -5.72 -3.53 -43.31
CA SER A 74 -5.12 -4.37 -42.27
C SER A 74 -6.01 -4.51 -41.04
N ILE A 75 -7.10 -3.75 -40.96
CA ILE A 75 -8.07 -3.80 -39.87
C ILE A 75 -9.15 -4.85 -40.19
N PRO A 76 -9.45 -5.80 -39.28
CA PRO A 76 -10.47 -6.81 -39.52
C PRO A 76 -11.86 -6.23 -39.82
N ASP A 77 -12.62 -6.89 -40.70
CA ASP A 77 -13.98 -6.47 -41.05
C ASP A 77 -14.92 -6.41 -39.84
N TYR A 78 -14.69 -7.25 -38.81
CA TYR A 78 -15.46 -7.20 -37.58
C TYR A 78 -15.35 -5.85 -36.86
N VAL A 79 -14.19 -5.20 -36.88
CA VAL A 79 -14.01 -3.86 -36.30
C VAL A 79 -14.81 -2.83 -37.11
N LYS A 80 -14.66 -2.86 -38.44
CA LYS A 80 -15.37 -1.96 -39.39
C LYS A 80 -16.88 -2.11 -39.22
N ASP A 81 -17.38 -3.33 -39.17
CA ASP A 81 -18.80 -3.61 -39.01
C ASP A 81 -19.33 -3.25 -37.62
N ALA A 82 -18.52 -3.46 -36.56
CA ALA A 82 -18.88 -3.11 -35.19
C ALA A 82 -19.05 -1.58 -35.02
N ILE A 83 -18.08 -0.80 -35.51
CA ILE A 83 -18.12 0.67 -35.40
C ILE A 83 -19.25 1.25 -36.24
N LEU A 84 -19.41 0.82 -37.49
CA LEU A 84 -20.48 1.31 -38.35
C LEU A 84 -21.86 0.90 -37.80
N SER A 85 -21.99 -0.31 -37.24
CA SER A 85 -23.26 -0.75 -36.65
C SER A 85 -23.68 0.02 -35.39
N THR A 86 -22.72 0.62 -34.69
CA THR A 86 -22.95 1.24 -33.38
C THR A 86 -22.93 2.77 -33.44
N GLU A 87 -21.96 3.36 -34.12
CA GLU A 87 -21.74 4.81 -34.14
C GLU A 87 -22.42 5.50 -35.33
N ASP A 88 -22.30 4.94 -36.54
CA ASP A 88 -22.77 5.58 -37.77
C ASP A 88 -23.16 4.59 -38.88
N LYS A 89 -24.39 4.07 -38.78
CA LYS A 89 -24.92 3.02 -39.69
C LYS A 89 -24.95 3.44 -41.16
N LYS A 90 -25.13 4.73 -41.43
CA LYS A 90 -25.29 5.30 -42.78
C LYS A 90 -24.07 6.11 -43.19
N PHE A 91 -22.91 5.81 -42.62
CA PHE A 91 -21.68 6.57 -42.83
C PHE A 91 -21.35 6.83 -44.31
N TYR A 92 -21.56 5.83 -45.17
CA TYR A 92 -21.32 5.93 -46.61
C TYR A 92 -22.42 6.67 -47.39
N ASP A 93 -23.60 6.88 -46.78
CA ASP A 93 -24.79 7.45 -47.45
C ASP A 93 -24.97 8.95 -47.20
N HIS A 94 -24.23 9.55 -46.26
CA HIS A 94 -24.33 10.97 -45.89
C HIS A 94 -23.03 11.73 -46.11
N TRP A 95 -23.10 13.06 -46.20
CA TRP A 95 -21.97 13.95 -46.48
C TRP A 95 -21.50 14.67 -45.20
N GLY A 96 -20.82 13.95 -44.30
CA GLY A 96 -20.35 14.51 -43.02
C GLY A 96 -21.43 14.81 -41.98
N MET A 97 -22.70 14.99 -42.37
CA MET A 97 -23.85 15.16 -41.49
C MET A 97 -25.06 14.36 -41.98
N ASP A 98 -25.62 13.52 -41.10
CA ASP A 98 -26.92 12.87 -41.35
C ASP A 98 -28.06 13.83 -40.96
N MET A 99 -28.62 14.51 -41.96
CA MET A 99 -29.72 15.46 -41.79
C MET A 99 -30.98 14.84 -41.18
N ARG A 100 -31.27 13.57 -41.48
CA ARG A 100 -32.46 12.89 -40.92
C ARG A 100 -32.25 12.61 -39.45
N ARG A 101 -31.07 12.09 -39.07
CA ARG A 101 -30.69 11.83 -37.67
C ARG A 101 -30.61 13.12 -36.86
N PHE A 102 -30.12 14.22 -37.46
CA PHE A 102 -30.09 15.53 -36.83
C PHE A 102 -31.51 16.05 -36.52
N VAL A 103 -32.40 16.09 -37.51
CA VAL A 103 -33.78 16.55 -37.33
C VAL A 103 -34.54 15.65 -36.34
N GLN A 104 -34.34 14.34 -36.41
CA GLN A 104 -34.92 13.39 -35.48
C GLN A 104 -34.43 13.60 -34.05
N ALA A 105 -33.14 13.84 -33.85
CA ALA A 105 -32.59 14.13 -32.53
C ALA A 105 -33.10 15.46 -31.96
N VAL A 106 -33.23 16.50 -32.79
CA VAL A 106 -33.84 17.79 -32.39
C VAL A 106 -35.28 17.57 -31.96
N TYR A 107 -36.07 16.84 -32.74
CA TYR A 107 -37.46 16.51 -32.41
C TYR A 107 -37.59 15.70 -31.11
N MET A 108 -36.73 14.68 -30.93
CA MET A 108 -36.73 13.85 -29.72
C MET A 108 -36.29 14.63 -28.47
N ASN A 109 -35.32 15.54 -28.58
CA ASN A 109 -34.89 16.39 -27.46
C ASN A 109 -35.96 17.42 -27.06
N LEU A 110 -36.76 17.91 -28.01
CA LEU A 110 -37.89 18.81 -27.74
C LEU A 110 -39.07 18.11 -27.06
N THR A 111 -39.23 16.81 -27.27
CA THR A 111 -40.39 16.03 -26.78
C THR A 111 -40.09 15.18 -25.54
N HIS A 112 -38.86 14.69 -25.38
CA HIS A 112 -38.48 13.75 -24.32
C HIS A 112 -37.37 14.29 -23.39
N GLY A 113 -37.03 15.58 -23.48
CA GLY A 113 -35.95 16.21 -22.71
C GLY A 113 -34.57 16.06 -23.34
N PHE A 114 -33.66 16.98 -23.02
CA PHE A 114 -32.29 17.01 -23.57
C PHE A 114 -31.49 15.76 -23.13
N GLY A 115 -31.05 14.95 -24.09
CA GLY A 115 -30.07 13.86 -23.87
C GLY A 115 -30.44 12.47 -24.41
N SER A 116 -31.54 12.32 -25.16
CA SER A 116 -32.08 10.99 -25.49
C SER A 116 -31.43 10.28 -26.69
N GLN A 117 -30.74 10.97 -27.61
CA GLN A 117 -29.98 10.34 -28.71
C GLN A 117 -28.78 11.18 -29.21
N GLY A 118 -27.66 10.53 -29.48
CA GLY A 118 -26.48 11.15 -30.08
C GLY A 118 -26.67 11.40 -31.58
N ALA A 119 -26.66 12.67 -32.00
CA ALA A 119 -26.86 13.08 -33.40
C ALA A 119 -25.57 13.14 -34.25
N SER A 120 -24.40 12.90 -33.66
CA SER A 120 -23.11 13.15 -34.33
C SER A 120 -22.66 11.98 -35.22
N THR A 121 -22.10 12.30 -36.39
CA THR A 121 -21.51 11.35 -37.36
C THR A 121 -20.05 11.03 -37.03
N LEU A 122 -19.47 9.98 -37.62
CA LEU A 122 -18.04 9.66 -37.42
C LEU A 122 -17.13 10.82 -37.84
N THR A 123 -17.42 11.49 -38.95
CA THR A 123 -16.65 12.63 -39.44
C THR A 123 -16.70 13.82 -38.47
N GLN A 124 -17.86 14.09 -37.85
CA GLN A 124 -17.97 15.12 -36.81
C GLN A 124 -17.19 14.75 -35.56
N GLN A 125 -17.17 13.46 -35.21
CA GLN A 125 -16.36 12.97 -34.09
C GLN A 125 -14.85 13.06 -34.40
N LEU A 126 -14.42 12.80 -35.64
CA LEU A 126 -13.05 13.01 -36.12
C LEU A 126 -12.65 14.49 -36.04
N ALA A 127 -13.48 15.38 -36.57
CA ALA A 127 -13.27 16.83 -36.52
C ALA A 127 -13.10 17.34 -35.08
N ARG A 128 -13.89 16.81 -34.14
CA ARG A 128 -13.76 17.10 -32.71
C ARG A 128 -12.42 16.64 -32.14
N THR A 129 -11.93 15.47 -32.54
CA THR A 129 -10.67 14.90 -32.06
C THR A 129 -9.44 15.64 -32.58
N LEU A 130 -9.48 16.14 -33.82
CA LEU A 130 -8.32 16.74 -34.49
C LEU A 130 -8.03 18.19 -34.12
N HIS A 131 -9.00 18.97 -33.60
CA HIS A 131 -8.83 20.44 -33.59
C HIS A 131 -9.42 21.23 -32.43
N LEU A 132 -10.21 20.64 -31.52
CA LEU A 132 -11.05 21.45 -30.63
C LEU A 132 -10.85 21.18 -29.12
N ASN A 133 -10.60 22.26 -28.38
CA ASN A 133 -10.58 22.27 -26.91
C ASN A 133 -11.91 21.75 -26.34
N ARG A 134 -11.82 21.02 -25.22
CA ARG A 134 -12.89 20.18 -24.64
C ARG A 134 -14.10 20.93 -24.04
N GLN A 135 -14.28 22.22 -24.32
CA GLN A 135 -15.41 23.01 -23.81
C GLN A 135 -16.67 22.83 -24.66
N GLU A 136 -17.78 22.43 -24.04
CA GLU A 136 -19.08 22.20 -24.68
C GLU A 136 -19.79 23.53 -25.00
N THR A 137 -19.43 24.17 -26.12
CA THR A 137 -20.10 25.40 -26.58
C THR A 137 -20.80 25.17 -27.92
N ILE A 138 -21.90 25.89 -28.16
CA ILE A 138 -22.60 25.88 -29.47
C ILE A 138 -21.64 26.32 -30.59
N LYS A 139 -20.72 27.25 -30.29
CA LYS A 139 -19.64 27.68 -31.20
C LYS A 139 -18.77 26.50 -31.64
N ARG A 140 -18.33 25.65 -30.70
CA ARG A 140 -17.56 24.43 -31.00
C ARG A 140 -18.34 23.49 -31.92
N LYS A 141 -19.65 23.30 -31.68
CA LYS A 141 -20.46 22.37 -32.49
C LYS A 141 -20.60 22.81 -33.95
N ILE A 142 -20.62 24.12 -34.19
CA ILE A 142 -20.61 24.69 -35.54
C ILE A 142 -19.22 24.50 -36.18
N GLN A 143 -18.14 24.68 -35.43
CA GLN A 143 -16.77 24.42 -35.91
C GLN A 143 -16.58 22.94 -36.28
N GLU A 144 -17.04 22.00 -35.44
CA GLU A 144 -17.02 20.55 -35.74
C GLU A 144 -17.72 20.25 -37.07
N LEU A 145 -18.86 20.91 -37.34
CA LEU A 145 -19.59 20.73 -38.60
C LEU A 145 -18.80 21.24 -39.80
N ILE A 146 -18.23 22.44 -39.71
CA ILE A 146 -17.48 23.05 -40.81
C ILE A 146 -16.24 22.22 -41.13
N VAL A 147 -15.49 21.81 -40.10
CA VAL A 147 -14.31 20.95 -40.26
C VAL A 147 -14.70 19.57 -40.80
N ALA A 148 -15.83 18.99 -40.38
CA ALA A 148 -16.31 17.74 -40.95
C ALA A 148 -16.63 17.86 -42.46
N ILE A 149 -17.21 18.98 -42.90
CA ILE A 149 -17.46 19.24 -44.32
C ILE A 149 -16.15 19.36 -45.10
N LEU A 150 -15.14 20.04 -44.52
CA LEU A 150 -13.82 20.17 -45.14
C LEU A 150 -13.11 18.81 -45.27
N ILE A 151 -13.16 17.98 -44.22
CA ILE A 151 -12.62 16.63 -44.24
C ILE A 151 -13.29 15.80 -45.35
N GLU A 152 -14.62 15.82 -45.45
CA GLU A 152 -15.38 15.05 -46.46
C GLU A 152 -15.19 15.54 -47.90
N ARG A 153 -14.72 16.78 -48.07
CA ARG A 153 -14.39 17.33 -49.39
C ARG A 153 -13.00 16.87 -49.88
N ASN A 154 -12.08 16.65 -48.94
CA ASN A 154 -10.67 16.40 -49.26
C ASN A 154 -10.26 14.92 -49.10
N TYR A 155 -11.03 14.12 -48.35
CA TYR A 155 -10.74 12.72 -48.07
C TYR A 155 -11.92 11.82 -48.43
N SER A 156 -11.62 10.62 -48.92
CA SER A 156 -12.61 9.58 -49.16
C SER A 156 -13.15 8.99 -47.85
N LYS A 157 -14.33 8.35 -47.89
CA LYS A 157 -14.92 7.69 -46.72
C LYS A 157 -13.99 6.66 -46.08
N THR A 158 -13.21 5.96 -46.89
CA THR A 158 -12.20 4.99 -46.46
C THR A 158 -11.10 5.66 -45.65
N GLU A 159 -10.52 6.74 -46.19
CA GLU A 159 -9.48 7.52 -45.50
C GLU A 159 -10.02 8.15 -44.21
N ILE A 160 -11.26 8.64 -44.20
CA ILE A 160 -11.90 9.20 -43.01
C ILE A 160 -12.05 8.15 -41.91
N LEU A 161 -12.48 6.93 -42.25
CA LEU A 161 -12.61 5.85 -41.29
C LEU A 161 -11.24 5.38 -40.76
N GLU A 162 -10.24 5.33 -41.63
CA GLU A 162 -8.85 5.04 -41.26
C GLU A 162 -8.30 6.09 -40.28
N MET A 163 -8.44 7.37 -40.62
CA MET A 163 -8.03 8.50 -39.77
C MET A 163 -8.77 8.45 -38.43
N TYR A 164 -10.07 8.15 -38.43
CA TYR A 164 -10.86 8.02 -37.22
C TYR A 164 -10.33 6.92 -36.29
N LEU A 165 -10.13 5.70 -36.82
CA LEU A 165 -9.67 4.57 -36.02
C LEU A 165 -8.25 4.79 -35.49
N ASN A 166 -7.37 5.44 -36.26
CA ASN A 166 -5.99 5.73 -35.89
C ASN A 166 -5.83 6.97 -34.98
N SER A 167 -6.82 7.86 -34.88
CA SER A 167 -6.74 9.08 -34.05
C SER A 167 -7.63 9.07 -32.81
N SER A 168 -8.66 8.22 -32.76
CA SER A 168 -9.62 8.18 -31.64
C SER A 168 -8.95 7.85 -30.31
N PHE A 169 -9.42 8.44 -29.21
CA PHE A 169 -8.97 8.14 -27.85
C PHE A 169 -9.72 6.94 -27.27
N TRP A 170 -8.99 5.90 -26.87
CA TRP A 170 -9.52 4.64 -26.35
C TRP A 170 -9.30 4.46 -24.84
N GLY A 171 -8.82 5.48 -24.13
CA GLY A 171 -8.57 5.43 -22.68
C GLY A 171 -7.12 5.04 -22.35
N HIS A 172 -6.70 5.29 -21.10
CA HIS A 172 -5.36 4.95 -20.59
C HIS A 172 -4.17 5.44 -21.43
N GLY A 173 -4.32 6.59 -22.09
CA GLY A 173 -3.29 7.13 -22.98
C GLY A 173 -3.22 6.45 -24.36
N CYS A 174 -4.11 5.50 -24.66
CA CYS A 174 -4.20 4.87 -25.96
C CYS A 174 -4.99 5.76 -26.92
N TYR A 175 -4.36 6.18 -28.02
CA TYR A 175 -5.03 6.77 -29.17
C TYR A 175 -4.63 5.98 -30.40
N GLY A 176 -5.60 5.73 -31.26
CA GLY A 176 -5.45 4.78 -32.34
C GLY A 176 -5.76 3.36 -31.92
N ILE A 177 -6.34 2.61 -32.85
CA ILE A 177 -6.82 1.25 -32.63
C ILE A 177 -5.68 0.28 -32.30
N GLN A 178 -4.49 0.44 -32.90
CA GLN A 178 -3.33 -0.41 -32.61
C GLN A 178 -2.84 -0.27 -31.17
N ALA A 179 -2.75 0.96 -30.68
CA ALA A 179 -2.39 1.22 -29.29
C ALA A 179 -3.39 0.59 -28.32
N ALA A 180 -4.69 0.68 -28.64
CA ALA A 180 -5.75 0.11 -27.82
C ALA A 180 -5.72 -1.43 -27.82
N THR A 181 -5.52 -2.06 -28.99
CA THR A 181 -5.42 -3.52 -29.10
C THR A 181 -4.21 -4.07 -28.34
N ASP A 182 -3.04 -3.45 -28.47
CA ASP A 182 -1.86 -3.82 -27.69
C ASP A 182 -2.15 -3.69 -26.19
N TYR A 183 -2.74 -2.56 -25.76
CA TYR A 183 -2.99 -2.28 -24.35
C TYR A 183 -4.05 -3.19 -23.69
N TYR A 184 -5.13 -3.53 -24.41
CA TYR A 184 -6.21 -4.34 -23.84
C TYR A 184 -6.01 -5.83 -24.05
N PHE A 185 -5.38 -6.24 -25.15
CA PHE A 185 -5.31 -7.65 -25.57
C PHE A 185 -3.90 -8.16 -25.84
N SER A 186 -2.88 -7.29 -25.93
CA SER A 186 -1.50 -7.65 -26.28
C SER A 186 -1.39 -8.35 -27.63
N LYS A 187 -2.14 -7.86 -28.61
CA LYS A 187 -2.25 -8.40 -29.98
C LYS A 187 -1.98 -7.33 -31.02
N GLU A 188 -1.74 -7.75 -32.26
CA GLU A 188 -1.86 -6.88 -33.42
C GLU A 188 -3.32 -6.71 -33.82
N VAL A 189 -3.66 -5.57 -34.45
CA VAL A 189 -5.06 -5.27 -34.83
C VAL A 189 -5.62 -6.30 -35.81
N SER A 190 -4.78 -6.88 -36.66
CA SER A 190 -5.16 -7.95 -37.60
C SER A 190 -5.68 -9.21 -36.90
N ASP A 191 -5.29 -9.45 -35.65
CA ASP A 191 -5.58 -10.67 -34.90
C ASP A 191 -6.80 -10.54 -33.97
N LEU A 192 -7.52 -9.42 -34.06
CA LEU A 192 -8.70 -9.16 -33.25
C LEU A 192 -9.84 -10.13 -33.58
N THR A 193 -10.37 -10.79 -32.56
CA THR A 193 -11.58 -11.61 -32.68
C THR A 193 -12.83 -10.74 -32.70
N LEU A 194 -13.99 -11.34 -33.00
CA LEU A 194 -15.29 -10.65 -33.01
C LEU A 194 -15.64 -10.03 -31.65
N ASP A 195 -15.43 -10.77 -30.56
CA ASP A 195 -15.74 -10.33 -29.19
C ASP A 195 -14.77 -9.23 -28.70
N GLU A 196 -13.48 -9.33 -29.04
CA GLU A 196 -12.47 -8.30 -28.78
C GLU A 196 -12.76 -7.01 -29.56
N SER A 197 -13.13 -7.14 -30.84
CA SER A 197 -13.55 -6.02 -31.70
C SER A 197 -14.77 -5.31 -31.10
N ALA A 198 -15.79 -6.07 -30.71
CA ALA A 198 -16.99 -5.50 -30.10
C ALA A 198 -16.71 -4.87 -28.73
N MET A 199 -15.76 -5.41 -27.96
CA MET A 199 -15.32 -4.84 -26.69
C MET A 199 -14.63 -3.50 -26.91
N LEU A 200 -13.66 -3.43 -27.82
CA LEU A 200 -12.97 -2.17 -28.17
C LEU A 200 -13.95 -1.09 -28.60
N ILE A 201 -14.82 -1.38 -29.57
CA ILE A 201 -15.82 -0.42 -30.05
C ILE A 201 -16.78 -0.01 -28.93
N GLY A 202 -17.10 -0.93 -28.01
CA GLY A 202 -17.92 -0.63 -26.85
C GLY A 202 -17.33 0.44 -25.94
N ILE A 203 -16.00 0.53 -25.85
CA ILE A 203 -15.27 1.47 -24.97
C ILE A 203 -15.29 2.90 -25.53
N LEU A 204 -15.27 3.08 -26.85
CA LEU A 204 -15.15 4.38 -27.55
C LEU A 204 -16.02 5.53 -27.00
N PRO A 205 -17.33 5.35 -26.75
CA PRO A 205 -18.19 6.47 -26.36
C PRO A 205 -17.78 7.09 -25.02
N ALA A 206 -17.23 6.28 -24.12
CA ALA A 206 -16.74 6.74 -22.82
C ALA A 206 -15.62 5.79 -22.34
N PRO A 207 -14.35 6.07 -22.70
CA PRO A 207 -13.28 5.11 -22.52
C PRO A 207 -12.95 4.74 -21.06
N THR A 208 -13.01 5.71 -20.15
CA THR A 208 -12.72 5.46 -18.73
C THR A 208 -13.85 4.67 -18.04
N PRO A 209 -15.14 5.08 -18.12
CA PRO A 209 -16.23 4.35 -17.46
C PRO A 209 -16.49 2.94 -17.99
N PHE A 210 -16.18 2.68 -19.26
CA PHE A 210 -16.38 1.38 -19.91
C PHE A 210 -15.09 0.56 -20.02
N SER A 211 -14.00 0.98 -19.39
CA SER A 211 -12.75 0.24 -19.47
C SER A 211 -12.87 -1.14 -18.81
N PRO A 212 -12.56 -2.24 -19.52
CA PRO A 212 -12.68 -3.60 -18.98
C PRO A 212 -11.66 -3.90 -17.87
N ARG A 213 -10.58 -3.09 -17.74
CA ARG A 213 -9.59 -3.23 -16.65
C ARG A 213 -10.09 -2.77 -15.28
N PHE A 214 -10.95 -1.74 -15.25
CA PHE A 214 -11.43 -1.15 -14.00
C PHE A 214 -12.91 -1.43 -13.74
N HIS A 215 -13.70 -1.63 -14.81
CA HIS A 215 -15.15 -1.72 -14.76
C HIS A 215 -15.66 -2.87 -15.64
N HIS A 216 -15.22 -4.07 -15.29
CA HIS A 216 -15.48 -5.32 -16.00
C HIS A 216 -16.94 -5.51 -16.42
N ASP A 217 -17.88 -5.46 -15.47
CA ASP A 217 -19.30 -5.70 -15.75
C ASP A 217 -19.90 -4.66 -16.70
N ARG A 218 -19.45 -3.41 -16.60
CA ARG A 218 -19.90 -2.33 -17.49
C ARG A 218 -19.38 -2.54 -18.91
N ALA A 219 -18.12 -2.94 -19.03
CA ALA A 219 -17.49 -3.23 -20.30
C ALA A 219 -18.16 -4.40 -21.03
N ILE A 220 -18.45 -5.51 -20.34
CA ILE A 220 -19.19 -6.66 -20.90
C ILE A 220 -20.57 -6.25 -21.39
N ARG A 221 -21.33 -5.51 -20.56
CA ARG A 221 -22.68 -5.04 -20.98
C ARG A 221 -22.58 -4.21 -22.26
N ARG A 222 -21.55 -3.37 -22.37
CA ARG A 222 -21.36 -2.52 -23.53
C ARG A 222 -20.91 -3.30 -24.77
N ARG A 223 -19.98 -4.26 -24.64
CA ARG A 223 -19.64 -5.24 -25.69
C ARG A 223 -20.90 -5.92 -26.22
N ASN A 224 -21.76 -6.42 -25.33
CA ASN A 224 -22.97 -7.15 -25.72
C ASN A 224 -23.98 -6.26 -26.48
N ILE A 225 -24.02 -4.94 -26.20
CA ILE A 225 -24.80 -3.98 -26.98
C ILE A 225 -24.26 -3.86 -28.41
N VAL A 226 -22.93 -3.78 -28.57
CA VAL A 226 -22.28 -3.72 -29.89
C VAL A 226 -22.57 -4.99 -30.69
N LEU A 227 -22.38 -6.17 -30.09
CA LEU A 227 -22.69 -7.45 -30.71
C LEU A 227 -24.16 -7.53 -31.15
N ARG A 228 -25.10 -7.07 -30.31
CA ARG A 228 -26.54 -7.04 -30.65
C ARG A 228 -26.83 -6.10 -31.84
N ASN A 229 -26.16 -4.96 -31.91
CA ASN A 229 -26.30 -4.04 -33.04
C ASN A 229 -25.77 -4.65 -34.35
N MET A 230 -24.66 -5.40 -34.28
CA MET A 230 -24.10 -6.12 -35.44
C MET A 230 -25.06 -7.20 -35.96
N VAL A 231 -25.70 -7.98 -35.09
CA VAL A 231 -26.75 -8.94 -35.48
C VAL A 231 -27.92 -8.22 -36.15
N LYS A 232 -28.43 -7.16 -35.52
CA LYS A 232 -29.58 -6.40 -36.03
C LYS A 232 -29.33 -5.78 -37.41
N ASN A 233 -28.07 -5.47 -37.71
CA ASN A 233 -27.65 -4.94 -39.00
C ASN A 233 -27.15 -6.02 -39.97
N HIS A 234 -27.39 -7.31 -39.66
CA HIS A 234 -27.02 -8.47 -40.49
C HIS A 234 -25.51 -8.56 -40.79
N LYS A 235 -24.66 -8.09 -39.86
CA LYS A 235 -23.20 -8.16 -39.98
C LYS A 235 -22.61 -9.44 -39.42
N ILE A 236 -23.30 -10.07 -38.49
CA ILE A 236 -22.95 -11.37 -37.91
C ILE A 236 -24.20 -12.24 -37.79
N SER A 237 -24.02 -13.55 -37.77
CA SER A 237 -25.11 -14.52 -37.61
C SER A 237 -25.58 -14.59 -36.15
N GLN A 238 -26.79 -15.12 -35.95
CA GLN A 238 -27.30 -15.39 -34.59
C GLN A 238 -26.41 -16.37 -33.83
N GLN A 239 -25.77 -17.32 -34.52
CA GLN A 239 -24.85 -18.28 -33.89
C GLN A 239 -23.58 -17.58 -33.39
N GLN A 240 -22.94 -16.77 -34.24
CA GLN A 240 -21.75 -16.00 -33.85
C GLN A 240 -22.01 -15.08 -32.66
N PHE A 241 -23.23 -14.52 -32.56
CA PHE A 241 -23.66 -13.74 -31.41
C PHE A 241 -23.71 -14.57 -30.12
N MET A 242 -24.27 -15.78 -30.16
CA MET A 242 -24.35 -16.66 -29.00
C MET A 242 -22.95 -17.12 -28.56
N ASP A 243 -22.08 -17.47 -29.52
CA ASP A 243 -20.70 -17.87 -29.23
C ASP A 243 -19.91 -16.71 -28.58
N ALA A 244 -20.07 -15.48 -29.08
CA ALA A 244 -19.46 -14.27 -28.53
C ALA A 244 -19.99 -13.86 -27.14
N LEU A 245 -21.19 -14.34 -26.75
CA LEU A 245 -21.71 -14.14 -25.40
C LEU A 245 -21.09 -15.13 -24.40
N SER A 246 -20.76 -16.35 -24.85
CA SER A 246 -20.14 -17.39 -24.02
C SER A 246 -18.64 -17.20 -23.79
N SER A 247 -17.97 -16.39 -24.61
CA SER A 247 -16.57 -16.00 -24.39
C SER A 247 -16.47 -15.06 -23.19
N GLY A 248 -15.61 -15.42 -22.23
CA GLY A 248 -15.24 -14.57 -21.09
C GLY A 248 -14.59 -13.26 -21.55
N THR A 249 -14.09 -12.44 -20.62
CA THR A 249 -13.40 -11.21 -21.05
C THR A 249 -12.01 -11.51 -21.60
N PRO A 250 -11.70 -11.07 -22.83
CA PRO A 250 -10.43 -11.35 -23.48
C PRO A 250 -9.29 -10.44 -23.02
N VAL A 251 -9.33 -9.87 -21.81
CA VAL A 251 -8.30 -8.93 -21.35
C VAL A 251 -7.06 -9.68 -20.86
N ASN A 252 -5.94 -9.49 -21.55
CA ASN A 252 -4.64 -10.00 -21.10
C ASN A 252 -4.02 -9.05 -20.07
N HIS A 253 -3.47 -9.61 -18.99
CA HIS A 253 -2.68 -8.87 -18.01
C HIS A 253 -1.31 -8.51 -18.61
N ILE A 254 -1.14 -7.26 -19.04
CA ILE A 254 0.19 -6.74 -19.41
C ILE A 254 0.98 -6.46 -18.12
N GLU A 255 2.11 -7.12 -17.96
CA GLU A 255 3.15 -6.71 -17.02
C GLU A 255 3.68 -5.31 -17.40
N ASN A 256 3.64 -4.39 -16.44
CA ASN A 256 4.17 -3.05 -16.64
C ASN A 256 5.70 -3.13 -16.83
N LYS A 257 6.18 -2.87 -18.05
CA LYS A 257 7.60 -2.93 -18.41
C LYS A 257 8.46 -1.84 -17.74
N SER A 258 7.86 -0.86 -17.04
CA SER A 258 8.60 0.20 -16.35
C SER A 258 9.32 -0.34 -15.11
N ILE A 259 10.61 -0.06 -14.98
CA ILE A 259 11.41 -0.43 -13.79
C ILE A 259 11.03 0.39 -12.54
N ALA A 260 10.43 1.56 -12.75
CA ALA A 260 10.16 2.53 -11.70
C ALA A 260 8.73 3.11 -11.79
N PRO A 261 7.68 2.27 -11.80
CA PRO A 261 6.33 2.71 -12.17
C PRO A 261 5.77 3.77 -11.20
N TYR A 262 6.06 3.66 -9.90
CA TYR A 262 5.71 4.67 -8.89
C TYR A 262 6.41 6.01 -9.12
N PHE A 263 7.69 5.98 -9.51
CA PHE A 263 8.46 7.19 -9.81
C PHE A 263 7.98 7.82 -11.12
N THR A 264 7.75 7.02 -12.17
CA THR A 264 7.27 7.54 -13.45
C THR A 264 5.89 8.17 -13.32
N GLU A 265 4.99 7.61 -12.51
CA GLU A 265 3.70 8.22 -12.22
C GLU A 265 3.85 9.52 -11.40
N TYR A 266 4.78 9.54 -10.43
CA TYR A 266 5.12 10.76 -9.70
C TYR A 266 5.62 11.87 -10.63
N ILE A 267 6.55 11.57 -11.52
CA ILE A 267 7.05 12.50 -12.55
C ILE A 267 5.92 12.96 -13.46
N ARG A 268 5.06 12.05 -13.93
CA ARG A 268 3.92 12.40 -14.79
C ARG A 268 3.02 13.44 -14.14
N LEU A 269 2.74 13.32 -12.84
CA LEU A 269 1.94 14.29 -12.10
C LEU A 269 2.64 15.65 -11.96
N GLU A 270 3.95 15.67 -11.70
CA GLU A 270 4.74 16.90 -11.61
C GLU A 270 4.84 17.63 -12.96
N VAL A 271 5.15 16.90 -14.03
CA VAL A 271 5.20 17.42 -15.40
C VAL A 271 3.83 17.93 -15.82
N ALA A 272 2.75 17.18 -15.56
CA ALA A 272 1.39 17.62 -15.87
C ALA A 272 1.03 18.94 -15.16
N LYS A 273 1.46 19.11 -13.91
CA LYS A 273 1.27 20.36 -13.16
C LYS A 273 2.02 21.52 -13.82
N TYR A 274 3.28 21.32 -14.18
CA TYR A 274 4.09 22.33 -14.87
C TYR A 274 3.51 22.70 -16.23
N CYS A 275 3.30 21.72 -17.10
CA CYS A 275 2.84 21.92 -18.47
C CYS A 275 1.45 22.57 -18.54
N ARG A 276 0.54 22.27 -17.60
CA ARG A 276 -0.76 22.97 -17.48
C ARG A 276 -0.60 24.48 -17.30
N THR A 277 0.43 24.94 -16.59
CA THR A 277 0.67 26.38 -16.39
C THR A 277 1.29 27.07 -17.61
N GLN A 278 1.93 26.29 -18.50
CA GLN A 278 2.64 26.80 -19.67
C GLN A 278 1.87 26.59 -20.99
N GLY A 279 0.72 25.90 -20.96
CA GLY A 279 -0.04 25.56 -22.15
C GLY A 279 0.63 24.49 -23.04
N ILE A 280 1.52 23.67 -22.47
CA ILE A 280 2.25 22.60 -23.16
C ILE A 280 1.47 21.29 -23.01
N ASP A 281 1.36 20.50 -24.08
CA ASP A 281 0.83 19.13 -24.04
C ASP A 281 1.98 18.12 -23.96
N TYR A 282 2.29 17.69 -22.74
CA TYR A 282 3.37 16.74 -22.48
C TYR A 282 3.16 15.34 -23.10
N TYR A 283 2.00 15.03 -23.70
CA TYR A 283 1.81 13.80 -24.47
C TYR A 283 2.13 13.95 -25.97
N ARG A 284 2.24 15.18 -26.48
CA ARG A 284 2.30 15.48 -27.92
C ARG A 284 3.50 16.33 -28.32
N ASP A 285 4.04 17.10 -27.38
CA ASP A 285 5.07 18.10 -27.66
C ASP A 285 6.50 17.56 -27.66
N GLY A 286 6.71 16.24 -27.55
CA GLY A 286 8.03 15.61 -27.68
C GLY A 286 9.04 16.05 -26.63
N LEU A 287 8.61 16.19 -25.37
CA LEU A 287 9.48 16.68 -24.31
C LEU A 287 10.56 15.66 -23.94
N GLN A 288 11.78 16.12 -23.69
CA GLN A 288 12.84 15.31 -23.09
C GLN A 288 12.95 15.63 -21.60
N ILE A 289 12.50 14.72 -20.75
CA ILE A 289 12.40 14.92 -19.30
C ILE A 289 13.57 14.19 -18.64
N PHE A 290 14.54 14.94 -18.12
CA PHE A 290 15.69 14.39 -17.39
C PHE A 290 15.39 14.35 -15.90
N THR A 291 15.48 13.16 -15.30
CA THR A 291 15.14 12.92 -13.90
C THR A 291 16.37 12.61 -13.04
N THR A 292 16.20 12.60 -11.73
CA THR A 292 17.26 12.33 -10.76
C THR A 292 17.46 10.85 -10.44
N LEU A 293 16.50 10.00 -10.81
CA LEU A 293 16.49 8.57 -10.50
C LEU A 293 17.68 7.89 -11.16
N ASN A 294 18.36 6.99 -10.45
CA ASN A 294 19.42 6.18 -11.02
C ASN A 294 18.86 4.80 -11.36
N TYR A 295 18.95 4.39 -12.63
CA TYR A 295 18.32 3.15 -13.12
C TYR A 295 18.87 1.91 -12.40
N ASP A 296 20.19 1.83 -12.25
CA ASP A 296 20.84 0.68 -11.63
C ASP A 296 20.54 0.58 -10.13
N MET A 297 20.57 1.71 -9.41
CA MET A 297 20.14 1.76 -8.00
C MET A 297 18.68 1.32 -7.85
N GLN A 298 17.79 1.80 -8.72
CA GLN A 298 16.37 1.43 -8.70
C GLN A 298 16.19 -0.08 -8.91
N ASN A 299 16.94 -0.69 -9.83
CA ASN A 299 16.87 -2.13 -10.07
C ASN A 299 17.33 -2.93 -8.83
N ILE A 300 18.43 -2.51 -8.21
CA ILE A 300 18.96 -3.13 -6.98
C ILE A 300 17.93 -3.02 -5.84
N ALA A 301 17.27 -1.88 -5.72
CA ALA A 301 16.21 -1.67 -4.72
C ALA A 301 15.01 -2.58 -4.95
N ARG A 302 14.56 -2.71 -6.21
CA ARG A 302 13.46 -3.60 -6.61
C ARG A 302 13.76 -5.06 -6.25
N GLN A 303 14.97 -5.52 -6.55
CA GLN A 303 15.41 -6.87 -6.18
C GLN A 303 15.39 -7.06 -4.65
N SER A 304 15.99 -6.12 -3.91
CA SER A 304 16.09 -6.19 -2.44
C SER A 304 14.71 -6.22 -1.76
N ILE A 305 13.75 -5.46 -2.28
CA ILE A 305 12.36 -5.47 -1.79
C ILE A 305 11.67 -6.79 -2.12
N SER A 306 11.77 -7.26 -3.37
CA SER A 306 11.05 -8.45 -3.85
C SER A 306 11.40 -9.69 -3.03
N GLU A 307 12.70 -9.91 -2.76
CA GLU A 307 13.18 -11.04 -1.96
C GLU A 307 12.63 -11.01 -0.53
N GLN A 308 12.62 -9.84 0.10
CA GLN A 308 12.14 -9.70 1.47
C GLN A 308 10.61 -9.79 1.57
N LEU A 309 9.87 -9.26 0.59
CA LEU A 309 8.41 -9.28 0.60
C LEU A 309 7.85 -10.70 0.59
N VAL A 310 8.46 -11.62 -0.17
CA VAL A 310 8.07 -13.05 -0.14
C VAL A 310 8.25 -13.61 1.27
N THR A 311 9.40 -13.34 1.89
CA THR A 311 9.69 -13.80 3.26
C THR A 311 8.68 -13.26 4.27
N GLN A 312 8.38 -11.96 4.21
CA GLN A 312 7.45 -11.32 5.14
C GLN A 312 6.01 -11.75 4.92
N GLN A 313 5.59 -11.98 3.67
CA GLN A 313 4.27 -12.52 3.36
C GLN A 313 4.10 -13.91 3.96
N ASN A 314 5.06 -14.81 3.77
CA ASN A 314 5.00 -16.16 4.34
C ASN A 314 4.92 -16.15 5.88
N ILE A 315 5.62 -15.21 6.53
CA ILE A 315 5.55 -15.03 7.99
C ILE A 315 4.16 -14.56 8.41
N LEU A 316 3.58 -13.58 7.71
CA LEU A 316 2.24 -13.09 7.99
C LEU A 316 1.19 -14.20 7.80
N ASP A 317 1.23 -14.88 6.65
CA ASP A 317 0.29 -15.96 6.32
C ASP A 317 0.36 -17.08 7.36
N LYS A 318 1.58 -17.50 7.73
CA LYS A 318 1.76 -18.46 8.82
C LYS A 318 1.21 -17.95 10.15
N SER A 319 1.45 -16.69 10.50
CA SER A 319 0.95 -16.10 11.75
C SER A 319 -0.58 -16.04 11.78
N LEU A 320 -1.22 -15.75 10.64
CA LEU A 320 -2.68 -15.74 10.52
C LEU A 320 -3.27 -17.17 10.68
N LEU A 321 -2.60 -18.19 10.14
CA LEU A 321 -3.11 -19.56 10.14
C LEU A 321 -2.81 -20.34 11.43
N SER A 322 -1.78 -19.97 12.19
CA SER A 322 -1.25 -20.83 13.26
C SER A 322 -1.13 -20.15 14.63
N SER A 323 -1.65 -18.95 14.81
CA SER A 323 -1.53 -18.22 16.07
C SER A 323 -2.88 -17.65 16.55
N PRO A 324 -3.59 -18.36 17.44
CA PRO A 324 -4.84 -17.90 18.03
C PRO A 324 -4.70 -16.54 18.72
N GLU A 325 -3.63 -16.33 19.48
CA GLU A 325 -3.33 -15.02 20.10
C GLU A 325 -3.22 -13.89 19.05
N PHE A 326 -2.65 -14.19 17.88
CA PHE A 326 -2.45 -13.22 16.81
C PHE A 326 -3.78 -12.85 16.15
N LEU A 327 -4.64 -13.84 15.87
CA LEU A 327 -5.97 -13.60 15.34
C LEU A 327 -6.87 -12.89 16.34
N LEU A 328 -6.83 -13.30 17.61
CA LEU A 328 -7.57 -12.66 18.69
C LEU A 328 -7.16 -11.19 18.85
N LYS A 329 -5.87 -10.90 18.74
CA LYS A 329 -5.36 -9.53 18.75
C LYS A 329 -5.96 -8.71 17.61
N ILE A 330 -5.98 -9.26 16.40
CA ILE A 330 -6.60 -8.60 15.23
C ILE A 330 -8.10 -8.41 15.47
N TYR A 331 -8.81 -9.44 15.93
CA TYR A 331 -10.24 -9.39 16.25
C TYR A 331 -10.57 -8.28 17.26
N ASN A 332 -9.85 -8.25 18.38
CA ASN A 332 -10.03 -7.24 19.42
C ASN A 332 -9.70 -5.81 18.95
N GLN A 333 -8.90 -5.67 17.89
CA GLN A 333 -8.62 -4.38 17.26
C GLN A 333 -9.71 -3.94 16.26
N TYR A 334 -10.40 -4.90 15.65
CA TYR A 334 -11.57 -4.65 14.79
C TYR A 334 -12.85 -4.40 15.60
N TYR A 335 -13.02 -5.11 16.72
CA TYR A 335 -14.22 -5.08 17.55
C TYR A 335 -13.88 -4.70 19.01
N PRO A 336 -13.42 -3.46 19.26
CA PRO A 336 -12.95 -3.04 20.59
C PRO A 336 -14.04 -3.10 21.68
N HIS A 337 -15.32 -3.03 21.30
CA HIS A 337 -16.46 -3.12 22.22
C HIS A 337 -16.92 -4.56 22.50
N GLN A 338 -16.42 -5.55 21.75
CA GLN A 338 -16.71 -6.97 21.90
C GLN A 338 -15.41 -7.73 22.19
N ARG A 339 -14.55 -7.14 23.03
CA ARG A 339 -13.25 -7.72 23.34
C ARG A 339 -13.40 -9.09 23.97
N ILE A 340 -12.72 -10.06 23.39
CA ILE A 340 -12.61 -11.41 23.94
C ILE A 340 -11.29 -11.49 24.73
N PRO A 341 -11.31 -11.78 26.04
CA PRO A 341 -10.09 -11.92 26.85
C PRO A 341 -9.18 -13.03 26.36
N LEU A 342 -7.86 -12.84 26.49
CA LEU A 342 -6.85 -13.81 26.04
C LEU A 342 -6.91 -15.14 26.83
N GLU A 343 -7.43 -15.09 28.05
CA GLU A 343 -7.57 -16.21 28.98
C GLU A 343 -8.51 -17.31 28.43
N TYR A 344 -9.46 -16.94 27.56
CA TYR A 344 -10.30 -17.91 26.83
C TYR A 344 -9.51 -18.74 25.80
N PHE A 345 -8.23 -18.43 25.57
CA PHE A 345 -7.38 -19.08 24.56
C PHE A 345 -6.09 -19.70 25.12
N SER A 346 -5.79 -19.52 26.41
CA SER A 346 -4.50 -19.92 27.00
C SER A 346 -4.37 -21.40 27.34
N ASP A 347 -5.45 -22.19 27.27
CA ASP A 347 -5.46 -23.59 27.73
C ASP A 347 -5.38 -24.65 26.60
N TYR A 348 -5.18 -24.22 25.34
CA TYR A 348 -5.19 -25.15 24.20
C TYR A 348 -3.81 -25.75 23.93
N MET A 349 -3.55 -26.93 24.50
CA MET A 349 -2.35 -27.73 24.29
C MET A 349 -2.50 -28.67 23.08
N ILE A 350 -1.54 -28.65 22.16
CA ILE A 350 -1.42 -29.58 21.03
C ILE A 350 -1.22 -31.00 21.57
N ILE A 351 -2.16 -31.91 21.33
CA ILE A 351 -1.98 -33.35 21.59
C ILE A 351 -1.86 -34.09 20.26
N LYS A 352 -0.73 -34.79 20.10
CA LYS A 352 -0.39 -35.66 18.97
C LYS A 352 -1.29 -36.91 19.01
N MET A 353 -1.91 -37.28 17.89
CA MET A 353 -2.58 -38.57 17.75
C MET A 353 -1.54 -39.71 17.64
N THR A 354 -1.74 -40.79 18.39
CA THR A 354 -1.12 -42.10 18.15
C THR A 354 -2.23 -43.15 17.96
N PRO A 355 -2.15 -44.01 16.93
CA PRO A 355 -3.07 -45.15 16.80
C PRO A 355 -2.90 -46.11 17.96
N ASN A 356 -4.03 -46.58 18.51
CA ASN A 356 -4.08 -47.44 19.68
C ASN A 356 -3.89 -48.93 19.30
N GLU A 357 -2.84 -49.27 18.55
CA GLU A 357 -2.56 -50.68 18.19
C GLU A 357 -1.58 -51.39 19.13
N GLU A 358 -0.87 -50.69 20.03
CA GLU A 358 0.15 -51.33 20.89
C GLU A 358 -0.23 -51.56 22.37
N ILE A 359 -1.47 -51.29 22.80
CA ILE A 359 -1.90 -51.54 24.21
C ILE A 359 -3.07 -52.53 24.28
N ALA A 360 -3.00 -53.61 23.50
CA ALA A 360 -3.92 -54.75 23.62
C ALA A 360 -3.26 -55.99 24.24
N GLN A 361 -2.01 -55.90 24.70
CA GLN A 361 -1.37 -56.99 25.42
C GLN A 361 -0.80 -56.45 26.73
N VAL A 362 -1.14 -57.13 27.83
CA VAL A 362 -0.71 -56.88 29.21
C VAL A 362 -1.64 -55.91 30.00
N THR A 363 -2.83 -56.38 30.37
CA THR A 363 -3.24 -56.69 31.77
C THR A 363 -4.76 -56.82 31.89
N ASP A 364 -5.23 -57.89 32.52
CA ASP A 364 -6.63 -58.21 32.84
C ASP A 364 -7.17 -57.38 34.03
N GLN A 365 -7.09 -56.05 33.94
CA GLN A 365 -7.65 -55.09 34.92
C GLN A 365 -8.05 -53.78 34.23
N PRO A 366 -9.16 -53.11 34.64
CA PRO A 366 -9.50 -51.79 34.14
C PRO A 366 -8.49 -50.76 34.64
N ILE A 367 -7.68 -50.20 33.73
CA ILE A 367 -6.75 -49.12 34.03
C ILE A 367 -7.53 -47.80 34.07
N LEU A 368 -7.86 -47.36 35.28
CA LEU A 368 -8.21 -45.98 35.61
C LEU A 368 -6.96 -45.10 35.46
N TYR A 369 -6.92 -44.20 34.47
CA TYR A 369 -5.93 -43.11 34.48
C TYR A 369 -6.47 -41.91 35.25
N ASN A 370 -5.88 -41.69 36.43
CA ASN A 370 -5.88 -40.41 37.14
C ASN A 370 -5.02 -39.40 36.37
N TYR A 371 -5.63 -38.33 35.88
CA TYR A 371 -4.95 -37.04 35.68
C TYR A 371 -5.79 -35.96 36.38
N PHE A 372 -5.56 -35.78 37.68
CA PHE A 372 -6.02 -34.60 38.41
C PHE A 372 -4.80 -33.86 38.92
N SER A 373 -4.57 -32.64 38.41
CA SER A 373 -3.82 -31.61 39.14
C SER A 373 -4.83 -30.60 39.66
N ILE A 374 -5.20 -30.76 40.94
CA ILE A 374 -6.03 -29.82 41.71
C ILE A 374 -5.18 -28.57 42.04
N PRO A 375 -5.75 -27.35 42.04
CA PRO A 375 -5.04 -26.14 42.47
C PRO A 375 -4.52 -26.27 43.91
N LYS A 376 -3.42 -25.57 44.21
CA LYS A 376 -2.65 -25.71 45.46
C LYS A 376 -3.37 -25.35 46.77
N ASP A 377 -4.65 -24.97 46.73
CA ASP A 377 -5.41 -24.57 47.91
C ASP A 377 -6.75 -25.31 47.99
N SER A 378 -6.72 -26.61 48.28
CA SER A 378 -7.87 -27.29 48.89
C SER A 378 -7.38 -28.39 49.83
N GLN A 379 -7.49 -28.09 51.13
CA GLN A 379 -7.32 -29.08 52.19
C GLN A 379 -8.53 -30.01 52.25
N SER A 380 -8.22 -31.28 52.52
CA SER A 380 -9.08 -32.33 53.10
C SER A 380 -10.39 -32.66 52.37
N LEU A 381 -10.41 -33.85 51.75
CA LEU A 381 -11.51 -34.80 51.92
C LEU A 381 -11.01 -36.20 51.51
N GLU A 382 -11.17 -37.12 52.45
CA GLU A 382 -10.82 -38.53 52.32
C GLU A 382 -11.65 -39.24 51.23
N SER A 383 -11.06 -40.31 50.71
CA SER A 383 -11.63 -41.25 49.76
C SER A 383 -12.93 -41.88 50.26
N ASP A 384 -14.01 -41.74 49.50
CA ASP A 384 -15.14 -42.67 49.60
C ASP A 384 -15.66 -42.98 48.19
N THR A 385 -15.24 -44.14 47.67
CA THR A 385 -15.69 -44.71 46.40
C THR A 385 -16.93 -45.55 46.66
N SER A 386 -18.11 -44.93 46.67
CA SER A 386 -19.37 -45.68 46.77
C SER A 386 -20.59 -44.90 46.23
N LEU A 387 -20.46 -44.19 45.10
CA LEU A 387 -21.60 -43.51 44.48
C LEU A 387 -21.59 -43.63 42.94
N PHE A 388 -21.74 -44.86 42.46
CA PHE A 388 -22.23 -45.14 41.11
C PHE A 388 -23.36 -46.17 41.21
N THR A 389 -24.51 -45.72 41.70
CA THR A 389 -25.79 -46.39 41.45
C THR A 389 -26.83 -45.30 41.21
N ASP A 390 -27.47 -45.38 40.05
CA ASP A 390 -28.75 -44.77 39.66
C ASP A 390 -29.16 -43.48 40.38
N ASP A 391 -28.88 -42.33 39.73
CA ASP A 391 -29.85 -41.25 39.53
C ASP A 391 -29.15 -40.04 38.87
N SER A 392 -29.11 -40.04 37.54
CA SER A 392 -28.65 -38.92 36.73
C SER A 392 -29.71 -37.81 36.72
N ASN A 393 -29.82 -37.01 37.80
CA ASN A 393 -30.66 -35.79 37.74
C ASN A 393 -30.36 -34.63 38.70
N LEU A 394 -29.25 -34.58 39.44
CA LEU A 394 -29.07 -33.51 40.45
C LEU A 394 -27.85 -32.58 40.38
N ILE A 395 -26.98 -32.65 39.37
CA ILE A 395 -25.77 -31.79 39.34
C ILE A 395 -25.56 -31.08 37.99
N LEU A 396 -26.59 -30.46 37.41
CA LEU A 396 -26.46 -29.70 36.15
C LEU A 396 -27.19 -28.34 36.11
N GLN A 397 -27.58 -27.80 37.27
CA GLN A 397 -28.30 -26.53 37.34
C GLN A 397 -27.41 -25.26 37.36
N PRO A 398 -26.19 -25.23 37.96
CA PRO A 398 -25.41 -23.98 37.98
C PRO A 398 -24.74 -23.64 36.64
N ILE A 399 -24.22 -24.64 35.91
CA ILE A 399 -23.36 -24.46 34.73
C ILE A 399 -24.15 -24.02 33.47
N LYS A 400 -25.46 -24.33 33.40
CA LYS A 400 -26.32 -23.93 32.28
C LYS A 400 -26.59 -22.42 32.20
N SER A 401 -26.36 -21.68 33.28
CA SER A 401 -26.69 -20.25 33.33
C SER A 401 -25.57 -19.35 32.79
N GLU A 402 -24.30 -19.74 32.93
CA GLU A 402 -23.15 -18.92 32.49
C GLU A 402 -22.73 -19.17 31.03
N LEU A 403 -23.18 -20.27 30.40
CA LEU A 403 -22.82 -20.63 29.02
C LEU A 403 -23.93 -20.37 27.99
N ARG A 404 -25.10 -19.88 28.42
CA ARG A 404 -26.22 -19.54 27.53
C ARG A 404 -25.91 -18.37 26.59
N ASP A 405 -24.92 -17.56 26.94
CA ASP A 405 -24.53 -16.36 26.19
C ASP A 405 -23.46 -16.62 25.11
N VAL A 406 -22.88 -17.83 25.05
CA VAL A 406 -21.82 -18.20 24.08
C VAL A 406 -22.38 -18.92 22.84
N ILE A 407 -23.47 -19.66 23.01
CA ILE A 407 -24.02 -20.57 21.98
C ILE A 407 -24.63 -19.86 20.75
N PRO A 408 -25.23 -18.64 20.82
CA PRO A 408 -25.75 -17.99 19.61
C PRO A 408 -24.68 -17.55 18.60
N VAL A 409 -23.40 -17.59 18.96
CA VAL A 409 -22.30 -17.08 18.12
C VAL A 409 -21.85 -18.08 17.05
N LEU A 410 -22.13 -19.38 17.21
CA LEU A 410 -21.56 -20.44 16.36
C LEU A 410 -22.48 -20.98 15.24
N GLY A 411 -23.76 -20.64 15.20
CA GLY A 411 -24.59 -20.71 13.98
C GLY A 411 -24.72 -22.04 13.20
N TYR A 412 -24.38 -23.20 13.76
CA TYR A 412 -24.51 -24.49 13.05
C TYR A 412 -25.89 -25.13 13.28
N ASP A 413 -26.62 -25.44 12.19
CA ASP A 413 -27.75 -26.36 12.21
C ASP A 413 -27.25 -27.82 12.37
N SER A 414 -28.03 -28.68 13.04
CA SER A 414 -27.64 -30.06 13.40
C SER A 414 -27.25 -30.95 12.21
N LEU A 415 -27.64 -30.58 10.98
CA LEU A 415 -27.35 -31.31 9.75
C LEU A 415 -25.92 -31.04 9.22
N ASP A 416 -25.41 -29.81 9.40
CA ASP A 416 -24.06 -29.43 8.95
C ASP A 416 -22.97 -30.04 9.83
N TYR A 417 -23.26 -30.22 11.12
CA TYR A 417 -22.39 -30.94 12.05
C TYR A 417 -22.21 -32.41 11.62
N TYR A 418 -23.28 -33.08 11.17
CA TYR A 418 -23.21 -34.46 10.68
C TYR A 418 -22.32 -34.60 9.43
N HIS A 419 -22.45 -33.67 8.47
CA HIS A 419 -21.65 -33.68 7.25
C HIS A 419 -20.16 -33.40 7.52
N PHE A 420 -19.86 -32.44 8.39
CA PHE A 420 -18.50 -32.15 8.84
C PHE A 420 -17.87 -33.37 9.52
N MET A 421 -18.59 -34.00 10.46
CA MET A 421 -18.09 -35.18 11.20
C MET A 421 -17.88 -36.40 10.29
N SER A 422 -18.73 -36.62 9.28
CA SER A 422 -18.55 -37.70 8.29
C SER A 422 -17.27 -37.57 7.46
N SER A 423 -16.72 -36.35 7.34
CA SER A 423 -15.54 -36.07 6.51
C SER A 423 -14.21 -36.35 7.20
N LEU A 424 -14.25 -36.59 8.51
CA LEU A 424 -13.07 -36.84 9.35
C LEU A 424 -12.72 -38.34 9.46
N LEU A 425 -13.56 -39.22 8.89
CA LEU A 425 -13.36 -40.67 8.90
C LEU A 425 -12.54 -41.14 7.68
N PRO A 426 -11.75 -42.22 7.81
CA PRO A 426 -11.12 -42.89 6.67
C PRO A 426 -12.13 -43.26 5.56
N ASP A 427 -11.68 -43.25 4.30
CA ASP A 427 -12.55 -43.37 3.12
C ASP A 427 -13.39 -44.67 3.10
N ASP A 428 -12.82 -45.78 3.58
CA ASP A 428 -13.46 -47.09 3.69
C ASP A 428 -14.57 -47.15 4.75
N GLU A 429 -14.40 -46.46 5.88
CA GLU A 429 -15.40 -46.35 6.95
C GLU A 429 -16.51 -45.35 6.60
N ARG A 430 -16.17 -44.27 5.90
CA ARG A 430 -17.13 -43.28 5.37
C ARG A 430 -18.11 -43.92 4.38
N ILE A 431 -17.65 -44.90 3.61
CA ILE A 431 -18.49 -45.72 2.70
C ILE A 431 -19.46 -46.60 3.50
N MET A 432 -19.04 -47.17 4.63
CA MET A 432 -19.89 -48.03 5.49
C MET A 432 -21.01 -47.24 6.18
N LEU A 433 -20.72 -46.02 6.66
CA LEU A 433 -21.70 -45.10 7.25
C LEU A 433 -22.74 -44.61 6.23
N ASN A 434 -22.31 -44.23 5.03
CA ASN A 434 -23.21 -43.80 3.97
C ASN A 434 -24.11 -44.94 3.42
N GLN A 435 -23.77 -46.20 3.71
CA GLN A 435 -24.58 -47.38 3.36
C GLN A 435 -25.55 -47.81 4.47
N ASN A 436 -25.77 -47.01 5.52
CA ASN A 436 -26.62 -47.32 6.69
C ASN A 436 -26.25 -48.63 7.41
N ARG A 437 -24.98 -49.06 7.35
CA ARG A 437 -24.54 -50.27 8.08
C ARG A 437 -24.15 -50.00 9.52
N TRP A 438 -23.93 -48.73 9.88
CA TRP A 438 -23.63 -48.24 11.23
C TRP A 438 -24.58 -47.10 11.60
N GLU A 439 -25.08 -47.07 12.84
CA GLU A 439 -25.73 -45.88 13.42
C GLU A 439 -24.80 -45.24 14.46
N PRO A 440 -24.42 -43.96 14.30
CA PRO A 440 -23.62 -43.27 15.30
C PRO A 440 -24.48 -42.94 16.53
N PHE A 441 -24.14 -43.51 17.69
CA PHE A 441 -24.68 -43.09 18.97
C PHE A 441 -23.67 -42.20 19.72
N VAL A 442 -24.08 -40.97 20.03
CA VAL A 442 -23.31 -40.06 20.91
C VAL A 442 -23.69 -40.42 22.34
N TYR A 443 -22.74 -40.99 23.09
CA TYR A 443 -23.04 -41.51 24.43
C TYR A 443 -22.93 -40.43 25.51
N ASP A 444 -22.00 -39.49 25.36
CA ASP A 444 -21.84 -38.39 26.30
C ASP A 444 -21.05 -37.24 25.66
N THR A 445 -21.38 -36.00 26.05
CA THR A 445 -20.61 -34.81 25.67
C THR A 445 -20.03 -34.20 26.94
N LEU A 446 -18.84 -34.64 27.30
CA LEU A 446 -18.15 -34.12 28.49
C LEU A 446 -17.50 -32.80 28.14
N TYR A 447 -17.98 -31.73 28.78
CA TYR A 447 -17.30 -30.44 28.85
C TYR A 447 -16.53 -30.39 30.17
N GLN A 448 -15.23 -30.61 30.10
CA GLN A 448 -14.30 -30.20 31.15
C GLN A 448 -13.34 -29.20 30.52
N ASP A 449 -13.24 -28.03 31.15
CA ASP A 449 -12.27 -26.99 30.82
C ASP A 449 -12.12 -26.71 29.31
N THR A 450 -13.25 -26.39 28.66
CA THR A 450 -13.35 -25.90 27.26
C THR A 450 -12.90 -26.86 26.14
N THR A 451 -12.75 -28.15 26.43
CA THR A 451 -12.51 -29.19 25.41
C THR A 451 -13.77 -30.02 25.16
N LEU A 452 -14.17 -30.18 23.90
CA LEU A 452 -15.31 -31.01 23.50
C LEU A 452 -14.84 -32.45 23.28
N TYR A 453 -15.23 -33.36 24.17
CA TYR A 453 -15.06 -34.80 23.96
C TYR A 453 -16.35 -35.39 23.38
N SER A 454 -16.28 -35.91 22.16
CA SER A 454 -17.37 -36.68 21.56
C SER A 454 -16.96 -38.15 21.51
N PHE A 455 -17.67 -38.99 22.25
CA PHE A 455 -17.48 -40.45 22.22
C PHE A 455 -18.46 -41.07 21.25
N PHE A 456 -17.94 -41.78 20.24
CA PHE A 456 -18.74 -42.50 19.26
C PHE A 456 -18.70 -43.99 19.53
N LEU A 457 -19.88 -44.61 19.61
CA LEU A 457 -20.04 -46.04 19.43
C LEU A 457 -20.50 -46.29 18.00
N LEU A 458 -19.69 -46.98 17.21
CA LEU A 458 -20.12 -47.51 15.91
C LEU A 458 -20.54 -48.95 16.15
N ASP A 459 -21.85 -49.20 16.12
CA ASP A 459 -22.40 -50.54 16.22
C ASP A 459 -22.69 -51.11 14.82
N SER A 460 -22.20 -52.31 14.57
CA SER A 460 -22.37 -53.01 13.30
C SER A 460 -23.78 -53.58 13.20
N LEU A 461 -24.66 -52.96 12.41
CA LEU A 461 -25.93 -53.57 12.06
C LEU A 461 -25.72 -54.64 10.98
N HIS A 462 -25.47 -55.88 11.41
CA HIS A 462 -25.71 -57.03 10.56
C HIS A 462 -26.85 -57.89 11.11
N ARG A 463 -27.98 -57.86 10.38
CA ARG A 463 -28.97 -58.93 10.37
C ARG A 463 -28.25 -60.21 9.95
N ASP A 464 -28.48 -61.25 10.73
CA ASP A 464 -28.02 -62.63 10.53
C ASP A 464 -26.68 -62.96 11.18
N SER A 465 -26.80 -63.31 12.47
CA SER A 465 -25.98 -64.24 13.24
C SER A 465 -24.63 -64.64 12.64
N ILE A 466 -23.56 -63.99 13.10
CA ILE A 466 -22.32 -64.57 13.64
C ILE A 466 -21.63 -63.44 14.39
N THR A 467 -21.29 -63.72 15.65
CA THR A 467 -20.57 -62.84 16.58
C THR A 467 -19.36 -62.15 15.97
N PHE A 468 -19.34 -60.81 16.01
CA PHE A 468 -18.13 -60.01 16.09
C PHE A 468 -18.35 -58.88 17.10
N ASP A 469 -17.70 -59.04 18.25
CA ASP A 469 -17.77 -58.20 19.45
C ASP A 469 -16.63 -57.17 19.43
N GLN A 470 -16.58 -56.35 18.37
CA GLN A 470 -15.60 -55.27 18.25
C GLN A 470 -16.30 -53.92 18.32
N LYS A 471 -16.51 -53.43 19.53
CA LYS A 471 -16.76 -52.01 19.79
C LYS A 471 -15.45 -51.26 19.58
N ILE A 472 -15.31 -50.59 18.44
CA ILE A 472 -14.19 -49.69 18.19
C ILE A 472 -14.55 -48.34 18.78
N TRP A 473 -13.80 -47.92 19.79
CA TRP A 473 -13.94 -46.60 20.40
C TRP A 473 -13.06 -45.61 19.65
N TYR A 474 -13.70 -44.64 19.00
CA TYR A 474 -12.99 -43.49 18.46
C TYR A 474 -13.12 -42.34 19.44
N THR A 475 -12.00 -41.94 20.04
CA THR A 475 -11.91 -40.66 20.73
C THR A 475 -11.52 -39.61 19.68
N ILE A 476 -12.51 -38.89 19.15
CA ILE A 476 -12.24 -37.71 18.32
C ILE A 476 -12.05 -36.54 19.27
N VAL A 477 -10.79 -36.19 19.52
CA VAL A 477 -10.46 -34.93 20.18
C VAL A 477 -10.56 -33.84 19.13
N ILE A 478 -11.66 -33.09 19.16
CA ILE A 478 -11.78 -31.89 18.35
C ILE A 478 -10.99 -30.81 19.08
N ASP A 479 -9.87 -30.41 18.49
CA ASP A 479 -9.11 -29.26 18.97
C ASP A 479 -10.00 -28.02 18.83
N SER A 480 -10.57 -27.55 19.94
CA SER A 480 -11.44 -26.37 19.97
C SER A 480 -10.70 -25.13 19.48
N SER A 481 -9.36 -25.12 19.47
CA SER A 481 -8.60 -24.05 18.83
C SER A 481 -8.82 -23.99 17.32
N SER A 482 -8.99 -25.11 16.62
CA SER A 482 -9.20 -25.10 15.15
C SER A 482 -10.56 -24.51 14.75
N LEU A 483 -11.64 -24.88 15.45
CA LEU A 483 -12.99 -24.34 15.23
C LEU A 483 -13.08 -22.84 15.57
N VAL A 484 -12.41 -22.41 16.65
CA VAL A 484 -12.38 -21.00 17.03
C VAL A 484 -11.54 -20.20 16.03
N MET A 485 -10.43 -20.77 15.54
CA MET A 485 -9.61 -20.16 14.49
C MET A 485 -10.42 -19.96 13.21
N ASP A 486 -11.14 -20.98 12.72
CA ASP A 486 -11.97 -20.89 11.53
C ASP A 486 -13.16 -19.92 11.71
N SER A 487 -13.74 -19.88 12.91
CA SER A 487 -14.79 -18.91 13.26
C SER A 487 -14.26 -17.47 13.32
N LEU A 488 -13.07 -17.24 13.88
CA LEU A 488 -12.42 -15.92 13.89
C LEU A 488 -11.99 -15.49 12.49
N LEU A 489 -11.42 -16.40 11.70
CA LEU A 489 -11.03 -16.15 10.31
C LEU A 489 -12.23 -15.77 9.45
N SER A 490 -13.37 -16.43 9.65
CA SER A 490 -14.63 -16.12 8.93
C SER A 490 -15.34 -14.86 9.44
N ALA A 491 -15.26 -14.55 10.74
CA ALA A 491 -15.81 -13.32 11.33
C ALA A 491 -15.01 -12.05 10.99
N LEU A 492 -13.72 -12.21 10.66
CA LEU A 492 -12.87 -11.11 10.24
C LEU A 492 -13.07 -10.84 8.74
N PRO A 493 -13.14 -9.56 8.30
CA PRO A 493 -13.13 -9.21 6.89
C PRO A 493 -11.70 -9.35 6.30
N LEU A 494 -11.13 -10.55 6.37
CA LEU A 494 -9.81 -10.90 5.86
C LEU A 494 -9.90 -11.18 4.36
N LYS A 495 -10.02 -10.12 3.56
CA LYS A 495 -9.43 -10.17 2.22
C LYS A 495 -7.95 -10.53 2.35
N PRO A 496 -7.34 -11.27 1.41
CA PRO A 496 -5.92 -11.62 1.47
C PRO A 496 -5.09 -10.37 1.78
N LYS A 497 -4.42 -10.37 2.94
CA LYS A 497 -3.71 -9.20 3.46
C LYS A 497 -2.29 -9.24 2.93
N THR A 498 -2.01 -8.34 2.00
CA THR A 498 -0.72 -8.28 1.34
C THR A 498 0.25 -7.42 2.15
N VAL A 499 1.39 -7.98 2.52
CA VAL A 499 2.52 -7.21 3.03
C VAL A 499 3.01 -6.26 1.95
N GLN A 500 3.14 -5.00 2.31
CA GLN A 500 3.66 -3.92 1.50
C GLN A 500 5.03 -3.50 2.01
N ALA A 501 5.85 -2.98 1.10
CA ALA A 501 7.11 -2.35 1.43
C ALA A 501 7.33 -1.14 0.52
N SER A 502 8.07 -0.16 1.04
CA SER A 502 8.50 1.00 0.27
C SER A 502 9.94 1.34 0.61
N ILE A 503 10.66 1.84 -0.38
CA ILE A 503 12.02 2.36 -0.23
C ILE A 503 12.10 3.71 -0.92
N PHE A 504 12.77 4.65 -0.25
CA PHE A 504 13.07 5.96 -0.78
C PHE A 504 14.54 6.25 -0.50
N SER A 505 15.28 6.67 -1.51
CA SER A 505 16.69 7.03 -1.40
C SER A 505 16.97 8.35 -2.10
N MET A 506 17.78 9.19 -1.47
CA MET A 506 18.19 10.47 -2.02
C MET A 506 19.67 10.75 -1.78
N ASP A 507 20.21 11.61 -2.63
CA ASP A 507 21.53 12.22 -2.48
C ASP A 507 21.45 13.36 -1.44
N PRO A 508 22.12 13.23 -0.28
CA PRO A 508 22.05 14.23 0.77
C PRO A 508 22.62 15.59 0.35
N ALA A 509 23.59 15.61 -0.55
CA ALA A 509 24.33 16.81 -0.91
C ALA A 509 23.48 17.81 -1.71
N ASN A 510 22.48 17.33 -2.45
CA ASN A 510 21.78 18.16 -3.42
C ASN A 510 20.25 17.92 -3.50
N GLY A 511 19.71 16.90 -2.82
CA GLY A 511 18.28 16.60 -2.81
C GLY A 511 17.80 15.60 -3.87
N ALA A 512 18.68 15.09 -4.73
CA ALA A 512 18.29 14.29 -5.89
C ALA A 512 17.69 12.94 -5.45
N ILE A 513 16.46 12.65 -5.86
CA ILE A 513 15.81 11.36 -5.57
C ILE A 513 16.45 10.30 -6.46
N ARG A 514 17.16 9.34 -5.85
CA ARG A 514 17.87 8.27 -6.57
C ARG A 514 17.03 7.02 -6.75
N VAL A 515 16.16 6.72 -5.78
CA VAL A 515 15.30 5.53 -5.77
C VAL A 515 13.94 5.87 -5.17
N MET A 516 12.87 5.36 -5.79
CA MET A 516 11.51 5.44 -5.24
C MET A 516 10.71 4.19 -5.62
N ILE A 517 10.28 3.43 -4.61
CA ILE A 517 9.33 2.32 -4.76
C ILE A 517 8.24 2.48 -3.70
N GLY A 518 6.99 2.57 -4.15
CA GLY A 518 5.83 2.87 -3.31
C GLY A 518 5.00 1.67 -2.86
N GLY A 519 5.35 0.45 -3.28
CA GLY A 519 4.59 -0.75 -2.95
C GLY A 519 5.11 -2.00 -3.66
N ARG A 520 4.47 -3.13 -3.36
CA ARG A 520 4.81 -4.45 -3.90
C ARG A 520 4.59 -4.55 -5.40
N ASN A 521 3.41 -4.11 -5.85
CA ASN A 521 2.98 -4.22 -7.24
C ASN A 521 2.17 -2.99 -7.62
N PHE A 522 2.64 -2.25 -8.62
CA PHE A 522 2.00 -1.03 -9.08
C PHE A 522 0.65 -1.27 -9.79
N GLU A 523 0.51 -2.41 -10.48
CA GLU A 523 -0.72 -2.76 -11.19
C GLU A 523 -1.87 -3.09 -10.22
N GLU A 524 -1.53 -3.67 -9.07
CA GLU A 524 -2.49 -3.91 -7.98
C GLU A 524 -2.81 -2.63 -7.21
N SER A 525 -1.80 -1.80 -6.94
CA SER A 525 -1.95 -0.60 -6.11
C SER A 525 -1.03 0.54 -6.58
N LYS A 526 -1.65 1.56 -7.16
CA LYS A 526 -0.97 2.81 -7.56
C LYS A 526 -0.68 3.76 -6.39
N PHE A 527 -1.11 3.41 -5.17
CA PHE A 527 -0.87 4.21 -3.97
C PHE A 527 0.63 4.19 -3.64
N ASN A 528 1.28 5.36 -3.72
CA ASN A 528 2.73 5.48 -3.54
C ASN A 528 3.07 5.71 -2.07
N ARG A 529 3.32 4.63 -1.34
CA ARG A 529 3.57 4.68 0.11
C ARG A 529 4.84 5.43 0.49
N ALA A 530 5.80 5.56 -0.44
CA ALA A 530 7.03 6.33 -0.19
C ALA A 530 6.78 7.84 0.00
N VAL A 531 5.72 8.38 -0.61
CA VAL A 531 5.43 9.83 -0.61
C VAL A 531 4.02 10.19 -0.12
N GLN A 532 3.15 9.20 0.10
CA GLN A 532 1.74 9.44 0.47
C GLN A 532 1.31 8.75 1.78
N ALA A 533 1.91 7.62 2.14
CA ALA A 533 1.47 6.87 3.31
C ALA A 533 1.96 7.54 4.60
N LYS A 534 0.99 8.00 5.40
CA LYS A 534 1.22 8.44 6.77
C LYS A 534 1.24 7.22 7.68
N ARG A 535 2.33 7.05 8.42
CA ARG A 535 2.59 5.88 9.26
C ARG A 535 3.34 6.27 10.52
N GLN A 536 3.12 5.54 11.60
CA GLN A 536 3.85 5.78 12.84
C GLN A 536 5.32 5.34 12.68
N PRO A 537 6.31 6.23 12.87
CA PRO A 537 7.73 5.92 12.72
C PRO A 537 8.28 5.09 13.90
N GLY A 538 7.61 5.13 15.05
CA GLY A 538 8.12 4.56 16.28
C GLY A 538 9.48 5.16 16.66
N SER A 539 10.41 4.29 17.07
CA SER A 539 11.75 4.71 17.54
C SER A 539 12.64 5.41 16.49
N THR A 540 12.29 5.46 15.20
CA THR A 540 13.02 6.31 14.23
C THR A 540 12.73 7.80 14.41
N PHE A 541 11.77 8.19 15.25
CA PHE A 541 11.51 9.59 15.60
C PHE A 541 12.44 10.11 16.73
N LYS A 542 13.01 9.21 17.54
CA LYS A 542 13.89 9.59 18.67
C LYS A 542 15.01 10.54 18.27
N PRO A 543 15.70 10.41 17.12
CA PRO A 543 16.76 11.34 16.75
C PRO A 543 16.34 12.82 16.74
N PHE A 544 15.08 13.17 16.49
CA PHE A 544 14.60 14.55 16.60
C PHE A 544 14.59 15.05 18.05
N VAL A 545 14.14 14.20 19.00
CA VAL A 545 14.18 14.51 20.43
C VAL A 545 15.62 14.74 20.87
N TYR A 546 16.50 13.80 20.54
CA TYR A 546 17.91 13.86 20.95
C TYR A 546 18.62 15.04 20.28
N THR A 547 18.33 15.35 19.02
CA THR A 547 18.87 16.53 18.34
C THR A 547 18.50 17.80 19.08
N SER A 548 17.23 17.98 19.46
CA SER A 548 16.81 19.17 20.22
C SER A 548 17.52 19.30 21.57
N VAL A 549 17.80 18.17 22.23
CA VAL A 549 18.49 18.14 23.53
C VAL A 549 19.98 18.44 23.36
N ILE A 550 20.65 17.83 22.38
CA ILE A 550 22.07 18.09 22.11
C ILE A 550 22.28 19.55 21.67
N ASP A 551 21.40 20.09 20.84
CA ASP A 551 21.50 21.49 20.40
C ASP A 551 21.27 22.48 21.55
N ASN A 552 20.42 22.13 22.52
CA ASN A 552 20.25 22.86 23.78
C ASN A 552 21.46 22.79 24.74
N GLY A 553 22.58 22.20 24.30
CA GLY A 553 23.86 22.20 25.04
C GLY A 553 24.08 21.01 25.97
N TYR A 554 23.17 20.04 25.99
CA TYR A 554 23.40 18.77 26.66
C TYR A 554 24.38 17.91 25.87
N SER A 555 25.12 17.05 26.57
CA SER A 555 26.15 16.21 25.96
C SER A 555 25.64 14.78 25.70
N PRO A 556 26.26 14.00 24.81
CA PRO A 556 25.93 12.58 24.65
C PRO A 556 26.03 11.77 25.95
N THR A 557 26.84 12.24 26.91
CA THR A 557 27.00 11.62 28.23
C THR A 557 26.00 12.06 29.28
N THR A 558 25.14 13.05 29.00
CA THR A 558 24.11 13.49 29.95
C THR A 558 23.30 12.29 30.42
N GLN A 559 23.24 12.10 31.75
CA GLN A 559 22.61 10.94 32.37
C GLN A 559 21.18 11.25 32.77
N LEU A 560 20.26 10.37 32.39
CA LEU A 560 18.86 10.38 32.79
C LEU A 560 18.50 9.06 33.46
N LEU A 561 17.52 9.10 34.36
CA LEU A 561 17.08 7.92 35.09
C LEU A 561 16.20 7.04 34.19
N ASN A 562 16.51 5.74 34.09
CA ASN A 562 15.70 4.79 33.34
C ASN A 562 14.51 4.26 34.17
N GLN A 563 13.67 5.17 34.65
CA GLN A 563 12.47 4.85 35.42
C GLN A 563 11.21 5.45 34.77
N PRO A 564 10.02 4.84 34.96
CA PRO A 564 8.79 5.34 34.35
C PRO A 564 8.41 6.73 34.90
N PRO A 565 8.42 7.79 34.08
CA PRO A 565 7.89 9.08 34.51
C PRO A 565 6.36 9.01 34.51
N ALA A 566 5.73 9.52 35.57
CA ALA A 566 4.28 9.73 35.61
C ALA A 566 3.98 11.13 35.06
N ILE A 567 3.44 11.20 33.85
CA ILE A 567 3.23 12.46 33.13
C ILE A 567 1.73 12.76 33.08
N PRO A 568 1.25 13.85 33.72
CA PRO A 568 -0.14 14.25 33.65
C PRO A 568 -0.57 14.60 32.22
N GLN A 569 -1.75 14.12 31.83
CA GLN A 569 -2.40 14.46 30.56
C GLN A 569 -3.54 15.49 30.78
N PRO A 570 -3.92 16.24 29.73
CA PRO A 570 -5.00 17.24 29.82
C PRO A 570 -6.37 16.68 30.23
N ASP A 571 -6.61 15.39 30.01
CA ASP A 571 -7.84 14.68 30.37
C ASP A 571 -7.87 14.20 31.84
N GLY A 572 -6.83 14.50 32.62
CA GLY A 572 -6.67 14.09 34.01
C GLY A 572 -6.03 12.71 34.21
N ASN A 573 -5.77 11.96 33.13
CA ASN A 573 -5.09 10.67 33.22
C ASN A 573 -3.57 10.83 33.33
N LEU A 574 -2.90 9.80 33.84
CA LEU A 574 -1.44 9.72 33.87
C LEU A 574 -0.92 8.87 32.73
N TRP A 575 -0.02 9.44 31.92
CA TRP A 575 0.76 8.68 30.96
C TRP A 575 2.01 8.11 31.65
N ILE A 576 2.08 6.78 31.71
CA ILE A 576 3.23 6.06 32.26
C ILE A 576 3.82 5.18 31.15
N PRO A 577 4.83 5.67 30.41
CA PRO A 577 5.45 4.89 29.35
C PRO A 577 6.23 3.70 29.94
N LYS A 578 6.43 2.68 29.11
CA LYS A 578 7.25 1.51 29.45
C LYS A 578 8.30 1.26 28.37
N ASN A 579 9.41 0.65 28.79
CA ASN A 579 10.36 0.08 27.84
C ASN A 579 9.74 -1.11 27.12
N PHE A 580 10.22 -1.37 25.91
CA PHE A 580 9.72 -2.45 25.06
C PHE A 580 9.87 -3.84 25.70
N ASP A 581 10.93 -4.04 26.48
CA ASP A 581 11.22 -5.25 27.26
C ASP A 581 10.69 -5.16 28.71
N ASN A 582 9.91 -4.13 29.03
CA ASN A 582 9.45 -3.78 30.38
C ASN A 582 10.57 -3.56 31.41
N SER A 583 11.83 -3.42 30.97
CA SER A 583 12.95 -3.19 31.89
C SER A 583 12.91 -1.78 32.50
N THR A 584 13.48 -1.64 33.69
CA THR A 584 13.79 -0.36 34.33
C THR A 584 15.24 -0.41 34.82
N GLY A 585 15.82 0.74 35.17
CA GLY A 585 17.20 0.77 35.65
C GLY A 585 17.64 2.12 36.21
N GLY A 586 18.93 2.19 36.53
CA GLY A 586 19.57 3.41 37.04
C GLY A 586 19.86 4.45 35.96
N LEU A 587 20.90 5.25 36.21
CA LEU A 587 21.33 6.31 35.30
C LEU A 587 21.85 5.74 33.97
N MET A 588 21.33 6.27 32.86
CA MET A 588 21.74 5.93 31.50
C MET A 588 22.07 7.19 30.73
N THR A 589 23.13 7.15 29.91
CA THR A 589 23.52 8.29 29.07
C THR A 589 22.54 8.46 27.91
N LEU A 590 22.45 9.67 27.34
CA LEU A 590 21.73 9.89 26.09
C LEU A 590 22.25 8.98 24.96
N ARG A 591 23.57 8.75 24.85
CA ARG A 591 24.13 7.81 23.87
C ARG A 591 23.59 6.40 24.05
N ASP A 592 23.61 5.87 25.27
CA ASP A 592 23.15 4.53 25.56
C ASP A 592 21.64 4.39 25.36
N GLY A 593 20.88 5.42 25.74
CA GLY A 593 19.44 5.52 25.51
C GLY A 593 19.09 5.46 24.03
N LEU A 594 19.85 6.13 23.16
CA LEU A 594 19.63 6.09 21.71
C LEU A 594 20.10 4.76 21.08
N LYS A 595 21.22 4.21 21.54
CA LYS A 595 21.81 2.92 21.10
C LYS A 595 20.87 1.73 21.32
N ASN A 596 20.29 1.64 22.53
CA ASN A 596 19.39 0.56 22.96
C ASN A 596 17.91 0.99 22.92
N PRO A 597 17.52 1.80 21.92
CA PRO A 597 16.41 2.77 21.92
C PRO A 597 15.45 2.69 23.12
N VAL A 598 15.90 3.12 24.30
CA VAL A 598 15.15 3.03 25.55
C VAL A 598 14.02 4.06 25.53
N ASN A 599 12.78 3.65 25.84
CA ASN A 599 11.60 4.51 25.76
C ASN A 599 11.59 5.50 26.93
N LEU A 600 11.91 5.03 28.12
CA LEU A 600 11.90 5.86 29.34
C LEU A 600 12.89 7.03 29.25
N ILE A 601 14.08 6.82 28.67
CA ILE A 601 15.06 7.89 28.47
C ILE A 601 14.57 8.93 27.46
N ALA A 602 13.93 8.50 26.36
CA ALA A 602 13.37 9.43 25.38
C ALA A 602 12.19 10.23 25.96
N ALA A 603 11.32 9.58 26.75
CA ALA A 603 10.21 10.23 27.45
C ALA A 603 10.73 11.24 28.48
N THR A 604 11.72 10.86 29.29
CA THR A 604 12.34 11.74 30.28
C THR A 604 13.05 12.93 29.60
N ALA A 605 13.71 12.70 28.46
CA ALA A 605 14.37 13.75 27.72
C ALA A 605 13.37 14.79 27.19
N ILE A 606 12.25 14.36 26.59
CA ILE A 606 11.24 15.29 26.05
C ILE A 606 10.44 16.03 27.13
N THR A 607 10.44 15.55 28.37
CA THR A 607 9.73 16.22 29.49
C THR A 607 10.63 17.12 30.33
N HIS A 608 11.91 16.77 30.49
CA HIS A 608 12.79 17.48 31.42
C HIS A 608 13.89 18.29 30.73
N LEU A 609 14.30 17.94 29.51
CA LEU A 609 15.42 18.58 28.82
C LEU A 609 15.01 19.41 27.60
N THR A 610 13.80 19.19 27.08
CA THR A 610 13.21 19.90 25.94
C THR A 610 11.68 19.89 26.08
N THR A 611 10.93 20.31 25.05
CA THR A 611 9.47 20.21 24.99
C THR A 611 9.00 19.64 23.65
N PRO A 612 7.77 19.08 23.55
CA PRO A 612 7.21 18.60 22.29
C PRO A 612 7.24 19.64 21.17
N GLU A 613 6.97 20.91 21.46
CA GLU A 613 6.94 22.01 20.49
C GLU A 613 8.33 22.28 19.90
N VAL A 614 9.38 22.24 20.73
CA VAL A 614 10.77 22.37 20.27
C VAL A 614 11.14 21.18 19.40
N VAL A 615 10.77 19.96 19.78
CA VAL A 615 11.02 18.77 18.95
C VAL A 615 10.31 18.87 17.59
N ILE A 616 9.06 19.33 17.58
CA ILE A 616 8.30 19.57 16.35
C ILE A 616 8.99 20.63 15.50
N SER A 617 9.49 21.73 16.08
CA SER A 617 10.16 22.78 15.32
C SER A 617 11.41 22.27 14.59
N TYR A 618 12.23 21.44 15.26
CA TYR A 618 13.35 20.75 14.61
C TYR A 618 12.87 19.80 13.51
N ALA A 619 11.85 18.98 13.77
CA ALA A 619 11.31 18.06 12.77
C ALA A 619 10.83 18.82 11.51
N ARG A 620 10.16 19.97 11.66
CA ARG A 620 9.74 20.84 10.55
C ARG A 620 10.92 21.43 9.78
N GLN A 621 11.91 21.94 10.50
CA GLN A 621 13.14 22.47 9.90
C GLN A 621 13.97 21.37 9.21
N MET A 622 13.82 20.11 9.60
CA MET A 622 14.44 18.96 8.93
C MET A 622 13.57 18.39 7.80
N GLY A 623 12.38 18.94 7.55
CA GLY A 623 11.56 18.60 6.37
C GLY A 623 10.33 17.73 6.62
N ILE A 624 9.94 17.48 7.89
CA ILE A 624 8.68 16.79 8.17
C ILE A 624 7.48 17.68 7.84
N THR A 625 6.60 17.21 6.95
CA THR A 625 5.44 17.96 6.44
C THR A 625 4.12 17.56 7.09
N THR A 626 4.02 16.37 7.69
CA THR A 626 2.82 15.88 8.38
C THR A 626 2.54 16.62 9.69
N ASP A 627 1.27 16.72 10.08
CA ASP A 627 0.91 17.29 11.38
C ASP A 627 1.35 16.38 12.53
N LEU A 628 2.02 16.96 13.53
CA LEU A 628 2.62 16.21 14.63
C LEU A 628 1.96 16.63 15.95
N PRO A 629 1.48 15.66 16.75
CA PRO A 629 0.85 15.99 18.02
C PRO A 629 1.88 16.46 19.04
N ALA A 630 1.63 17.62 19.67
CA ALA A 630 2.48 18.20 20.72
C ALA A 630 2.28 17.53 22.08
N TYR A 631 2.42 16.20 22.14
CA TYR A 631 2.34 15.43 23.37
C TYR A 631 3.68 14.74 23.67
N PRO A 632 4.04 14.51 24.95
CA PRO A 632 5.26 13.78 25.33
C PRO A 632 5.38 12.38 24.69
N SER A 633 4.25 11.74 24.35
CA SER A 633 4.24 10.47 23.61
C SER A 633 4.91 10.54 22.24
N LEU A 634 5.06 11.74 21.68
CA LEU A 634 5.79 11.98 20.43
C LEU A 634 7.24 11.47 20.49
N ALA A 635 7.86 11.46 21.67
CA ALA A 635 9.20 10.90 21.85
C ALA A 635 9.30 9.40 21.51
N LEU A 636 8.17 8.69 21.51
CA LEU A 636 8.08 7.29 21.14
C LEU A 636 7.58 7.08 19.70
N GLY A 637 7.31 8.17 18.97
CA GLY A 637 6.84 8.13 17.58
C GLY A 637 5.33 7.93 17.44
N SER A 638 4.52 8.52 18.33
CA SER A 638 3.05 8.48 18.26
C SER A 638 2.45 9.29 17.11
N GLY A 639 3.17 10.27 16.56
CA GLY A 639 2.76 11.03 15.38
C GLY A 639 2.98 10.26 14.08
N GLU A 640 2.16 10.51 13.06
CA GLU A 640 2.33 9.89 11.75
C GLU A 640 3.21 10.73 10.83
N VAL A 641 4.07 10.07 10.07
CA VAL A 641 5.00 10.70 9.12
C VAL A 641 5.01 9.97 7.77
N ILE A 642 5.57 10.62 6.76
CA ILE A 642 5.76 10.05 5.42
C ILE A 642 7.22 9.58 5.28
N LEU A 643 7.46 8.49 4.57
CA LEU A 643 8.80 7.92 4.40
C LEU A 643 9.79 8.92 3.77
N SER A 644 9.42 9.58 2.67
CA SER A 644 10.26 10.58 2.00
C SER A 644 10.63 11.75 2.91
N ASP A 645 9.71 12.26 3.73
CA ASP A 645 9.97 13.28 4.74
C ASP A 645 11.03 12.81 5.75
N MET A 646 10.88 11.58 6.25
CA MET A 646 11.83 11.00 7.20
C MET A 646 13.22 10.78 6.58
N VAL A 647 13.30 10.36 5.32
CA VAL A 647 14.58 10.22 4.62
C VAL A 647 15.23 11.58 4.38
N SER A 648 14.43 12.58 3.98
CA SER A 648 14.87 13.97 3.82
C SER A 648 15.43 14.54 5.12
N ALA A 649 14.76 14.27 6.25
CA ALA A 649 15.27 14.64 7.56
C ALA A 649 16.56 13.91 7.92
N TYR A 650 16.70 12.62 7.65
CA TYR A 650 17.93 11.89 7.92
C TYR A 650 19.09 12.32 7.00
N ALA A 651 18.79 12.87 5.82
CA ALA A 651 19.78 13.44 4.92
C ALA A 651 20.50 14.66 5.51
N VAL A 652 19.85 15.41 6.42
CA VAL A 652 20.47 16.51 7.17
C VAL A 652 21.71 16.03 7.93
N PHE A 653 21.60 14.86 8.59
CA PHE A 653 22.72 14.26 9.32
C PHE A 653 23.90 13.91 8.40
N ALA A 654 23.59 13.39 7.21
CA ALA A 654 24.60 13.07 6.21
C ALA A 654 25.25 14.30 5.58
N ASN A 655 24.54 15.43 5.55
CA ASN A 655 24.93 16.64 4.84
C ASN A 655 25.28 17.80 5.79
N LYS A 656 26.03 17.50 6.86
CA LYS A 656 26.62 18.52 7.77
C LYS A 656 25.60 19.50 8.37
N GLY A 657 24.35 19.05 8.61
CA GLY A 657 23.31 19.92 9.17
C GLY A 657 22.51 20.72 8.13
N ILE A 658 22.77 20.53 6.83
CA ILE A 658 22.10 21.23 5.74
C ILE A 658 21.00 20.34 5.16
N TRP A 659 19.78 20.87 5.13
CA TRP A 659 18.64 20.25 4.47
C TRP A 659 18.53 20.69 3.02
N ASN A 660 18.38 19.72 2.12
CA ASN A 660 18.07 19.93 0.72
C ASN A 660 16.69 19.35 0.41
N LYS A 661 15.84 20.14 -0.26
CA LYS A 661 14.52 19.68 -0.67
C LYS A 661 14.64 18.52 -1.68
N PRO A 662 13.96 17.38 -1.44
CA PRO A 662 13.90 16.30 -2.41
C PRO A 662 13.27 16.77 -3.73
N TYR A 663 13.88 16.42 -4.85
CA TYR A 663 13.36 16.76 -6.18
C TYR A 663 13.61 15.60 -7.16
N ALA A 664 12.68 15.42 -8.11
CA ALA A 664 12.67 14.25 -9.01
C ALA A 664 13.02 14.58 -10.47
N ILE A 665 12.71 15.78 -10.94
CA ILE A 665 13.01 16.28 -12.29
C ILE A 665 14.22 17.18 -12.20
N GLU A 666 15.28 16.94 -12.97
CA GLU A 666 16.42 17.86 -13.06
C GLU A 666 16.11 19.00 -14.04
N ARG A 667 15.68 18.66 -15.25
CA ARG A 667 15.36 19.61 -16.32
C ARG A 667 14.42 19.00 -17.37
N ILE A 668 13.74 19.85 -18.13
CA ILE A 668 12.90 19.44 -19.28
C ILE A 668 13.32 20.24 -20.49
N LEU A 669 13.55 19.56 -21.62
CA LEU A 669 13.78 20.17 -22.92
C LEU A 669 12.54 20.02 -23.80
N ASP A 670 12.29 21.02 -24.65
CA ASP A 670 11.31 20.91 -25.73
C ASP A 670 11.83 20.04 -26.89
N ARG A 671 10.99 19.83 -27.91
CA ARG A 671 11.33 19.08 -29.13
C ARG A 671 12.54 19.64 -29.89
N ASN A 672 12.88 20.91 -29.71
CA ASN A 672 14.00 21.59 -30.36
C ASN A 672 15.28 21.54 -29.50
N GLY A 673 15.24 20.88 -28.33
CA GLY A 673 16.34 20.80 -27.39
C GLY A 673 16.52 22.05 -26.53
N ARG A 674 15.58 23.00 -26.54
CA ARG A 674 15.62 24.18 -25.67
C ARG A 674 15.15 23.80 -24.28
N GLU A 675 15.91 24.20 -23.26
CA GLU A 675 15.50 24.01 -21.87
C GLU A 675 14.31 24.90 -21.52
N ILE A 676 13.21 24.27 -21.13
CA ILE A 676 11.97 24.92 -20.73
C ILE A 676 11.73 24.83 -19.22
N TYR A 677 12.42 23.95 -18.52
CA TYR A 677 12.32 23.80 -17.07
C TYR A 677 13.66 23.36 -16.49
N HIS A 678 14.01 23.94 -15.34
CA HIS A 678 15.11 23.52 -14.48
C HIS A 678 14.63 23.52 -13.03
N SER A 679 14.98 22.50 -12.26
CA SER A 679 14.49 22.39 -10.89
C SER A 679 15.13 23.42 -9.96
N PRO A 680 14.33 24.22 -9.22
CA PRO A 680 14.88 25.12 -8.22
C PRO A 680 15.48 24.30 -7.07
N ARG A 681 16.69 24.67 -6.64
CA ARG A 681 17.36 24.07 -5.48
C ARG A 681 16.98 24.85 -4.23
N GLU A 682 16.21 24.22 -3.34
CA GLU A 682 15.89 24.78 -2.02
C GLU A 682 16.79 24.12 -0.96
N THR A 683 17.60 24.95 -0.31
CA THR A 683 18.59 24.56 0.70
C THR A 683 18.43 25.42 1.94
N ARG A 684 18.63 24.83 3.12
CA ARG A 684 18.66 25.55 4.39
C ARG A 684 19.61 24.87 5.38
N GLU A 685 20.34 25.68 6.13
CA GLU A 685 21.07 25.21 7.30
C GLU A 685 20.08 24.99 8.46
N VAL A 686 20.14 23.81 9.08
CA VAL A 686 19.20 23.39 10.14
C VAL A 686 19.91 23.15 11.45
N LEU A 687 21.10 22.55 11.41
CA LEU A 687 21.88 22.20 12.60
C LEU A 687 23.29 22.78 12.48
N SER A 688 23.84 23.19 13.63
CA SER A 688 25.27 23.51 13.69
C SER A 688 26.12 22.28 13.36
N ASP A 689 27.33 22.51 12.83
CA ASP A 689 28.28 21.45 12.50
C ASP A 689 28.57 20.51 13.69
N ALA A 690 28.69 21.08 14.90
CA ALA A 690 28.95 20.37 16.13
C ALA A 690 27.78 19.47 16.54
N THR A 691 26.56 20.01 16.60
CA THR A 691 25.36 19.24 16.93
C THR A 691 25.15 18.12 15.92
N ASN A 692 25.29 18.45 14.63
CA ASN A 692 25.16 17.46 13.56
C ASN A 692 26.16 16.31 13.73
N TYR A 693 27.44 16.62 13.93
CA TYR A 693 28.48 15.59 14.04
C TYR A 693 28.32 14.71 15.29
N LEU A 694 27.91 15.28 16.43
CA LEU A 694 27.59 14.51 17.63
C LEU A 694 26.41 13.54 17.38
N MET A 695 25.35 14.01 16.72
CA MET A 695 24.22 13.16 16.35
C MET A 695 24.61 12.06 15.35
N VAL A 696 25.43 12.38 14.35
CA VAL A 696 26.01 11.39 13.42
C VAL A 696 26.77 10.31 14.17
N ASP A 697 27.63 10.69 15.12
CA ASP A 697 28.42 9.74 15.90
C ASP A 697 27.54 8.85 16.82
N MET A 698 26.52 9.42 17.45
CA MET A 698 25.54 8.66 18.22
C MET A 698 24.78 7.67 17.32
N LEU A 699 24.37 8.07 16.11
CA LEU A 699 23.68 7.21 15.15
C LEU A 699 24.60 6.16 14.51
N LYS A 700 25.90 6.45 14.33
CA LYS A 700 26.92 5.45 13.98
C LYS A 700 26.99 4.35 15.05
N THR A 701 26.85 4.71 16.33
CA THR A 701 26.83 3.75 17.44
C THR A 701 25.60 2.82 17.37
N VAL A 702 24.42 3.36 17.08
CA VAL A 702 23.19 2.55 16.89
C VAL A 702 23.37 1.53 15.76
N ALA A 703 23.93 1.97 14.63
CA ALA A 703 24.08 1.13 13.47
C ALA A 703 25.21 0.08 13.59
N ARG A 704 26.24 0.34 14.40
CA ARG A 704 27.37 -0.58 14.62
C ARG A 704 27.13 -1.55 15.77
N TYR A 705 26.63 -1.05 16.90
CA TYR A 705 26.61 -1.79 18.16
C TYR A 705 25.21 -1.96 18.76
N GLY A 706 24.23 -1.17 18.30
CA GLY A 706 22.85 -1.24 18.76
C GLY A 706 21.97 -2.14 17.90
N THR A 707 20.72 -1.73 17.74
CA THR A 707 19.70 -2.47 16.97
C THR A 707 20.03 -2.64 15.48
N GLY A 708 20.95 -1.83 14.93
CA GLY A 708 21.41 -1.93 13.54
C GLY A 708 22.61 -2.87 13.31
N ARG A 709 23.17 -3.49 14.36
CA ARG A 709 24.43 -4.27 14.31
C ARG A 709 24.52 -5.32 13.20
N ASN A 710 23.39 -5.85 12.73
CA ASN A 710 23.34 -6.84 11.66
C ASN A 710 23.86 -6.30 10.32
N ILE A 711 23.84 -4.99 10.09
CA ILE A 711 24.47 -4.35 8.91
C ILE A 711 25.94 -4.76 8.80
N ARG A 712 26.65 -4.79 9.94
CA ARG A 712 28.05 -5.21 10.01
C ARG A 712 28.19 -6.72 10.14
N ASN A 713 27.42 -7.33 11.02
CA ASN A 713 27.62 -8.72 11.43
C ASN A 713 27.10 -9.72 10.40
N VAL A 714 25.99 -9.42 9.74
CA VAL A 714 25.31 -10.30 8.78
C VAL A 714 25.62 -9.87 7.35
N TYR A 715 25.28 -8.62 7.01
CA TYR A 715 25.40 -8.13 5.62
C TYR A 715 26.81 -7.70 5.23
N LYS A 716 27.74 -7.61 6.20
CA LYS A 716 29.15 -7.25 5.97
C LYS A 716 29.34 -5.91 5.24
N PHE A 717 28.38 -4.99 5.33
CA PHE A 717 28.49 -3.68 4.71
C PHE A 717 29.45 -2.81 5.51
N LYS A 718 30.56 -2.37 4.90
CA LYS A 718 31.71 -1.77 5.58
C LYS A 718 31.80 -0.24 5.50
N ALA A 719 31.06 0.43 4.62
CA ALA A 719 31.05 1.90 4.54
C ALA A 719 30.63 2.57 5.87
N PRO A 720 31.18 3.73 6.25
CA PRO A 720 30.71 4.51 7.40
C PRO A 720 29.24 4.89 7.25
N ILE A 721 28.41 4.45 8.21
CA ILE A 721 26.96 4.72 8.19
C ILE A 721 26.42 5.04 9.58
N GLY A 722 25.44 5.93 9.62
CA GLY A 722 24.55 6.15 10.74
C GLY A 722 23.15 5.60 10.40
N GLY A 723 22.34 5.31 11.41
CA GLY A 723 20.98 4.90 11.16
C GLY A 723 20.21 4.51 12.41
N LYS A 724 18.92 4.23 12.22
CA LYS A 724 17.98 3.95 13.30
C LYS A 724 16.91 2.97 12.85
N THR A 725 16.64 1.97 13.69
CA THR A 725 15.46 1.11 13.58
C THR A 725 14.24 1.76 14.24
N GLY A 726 13.07 1.57 13.65
CA GLY A 726 11.76 1.93 14.20
C GLY A 726 10.82 0.76 14.16
N THR A 727 9.99 0.62 15.19
CA THR A 727 9.00 -0.45 15.33
C THR A 727 7.88 0.09 16.20
N THR A 728 6.64 -0.07 15.76
CA THR A 728 5.45 0.20 16.58
C THR A 728 5.24 -0.91 17.60
N ASN A 729 4.56 -0.62 18.71
CA ASN A 729 4.38 -1.60 19.80
C ASN A 729 3.71 -2.90 19.32
N ASP A 730 2.87 -2.82 18.28
CA ASP A 730 2.13 -3.96 17.75
C ASP A 730 2.78 -4.62 16.54
N TYR A 731 4.00 -4.23 16.15
CA TYR A 731 4.69 -4.73 14.94
C TYR A 731 3.91 -4.50 13.63
N THR A 732 3.07 -3.47 13.60
CA THR A 732 2.30 -3.05 12.42
C THR A 732 3.19 -2.36 11.38
N ASP A 733 4.19 -1.61 11.88
CA ASP A 733 5.08 -0.81 11.06
C ASP A 733 6.53 -1.06 11.46
N ALA A 734 7.31 -1.52 10.50
CA ALA A 734 8.72 -1.77 10.63
C ALA A 734 9.51 -0.79 9.76
N TRP A 735 10.43 -0.05 10.40
CA TRP A 735 11.22 0.98 9.74
C TRP A 735 12.71 0.75 9.92
N PHE A 736 13.46 1.11 8.89
CA PHE A 736 14.88 1.38 9.01
C PHE A 736 15.23 2.63 8.19
N LEU A 737 15.83 3.62 8.85
CA LEU A 737 16.37 4.82 8.22
C LEU A 737 17.86 4.84 8.44
N GLY A 738 18.63 4.99 7.38
CA GLY A 738 20.09 5.01 7.46
C GLY A 738 20.69 5.91 6.41
N PHE A 739 21.90 6.36 6.68
CA PHE A 739 22.61 7.27 5.81
C PHE A 739 24.11 7.03 5.82
N SER A 740 24.71 7.44 4.72
CA SER A 740 26.13 7.56 4.44
C SER A 740 26.37 8.98 3.91
N PRO A 741 27.62 9.45 3.74
CA PRO A 741 27.86 10.74 3.11
C PRO A 741 27.30 10.87 1.68
N ILE A 742 27.05 9.75 0.98
CA ILE A 742 26.62 9.73 -0.43
C ILE A 742 25.10 9.52 -0.58
N LEU A 743 24.49 8.76 0.32
CA LEU A 743 23.08 8.35 0.23
C LEU A 743 22.41 8.38 1.60
N ALA A 744 21.23 8.96 1.66
CA ALA A 744 20.25 8.77 2.72
C ALA A 744 19.11 7.90 2.20
N THR A 745 18.79 6.83 2.92
CA THR A 745 17.83 5.82 2.46
C THR A 745 16.95 5.37 3.61
N GLY A 746 15.66 5.21 3.32
CA GLY A 746 14.68 4.70 4.25
C GLY A 746 13.86 3.57 3.66
N VAL A 747 13.52 2.62 4.51
CA VAL A 747 12.65 1.49 4.21
C VAL A 747 11.52 1.44 5.22
N TRP A 748 10.30 1.25 4.73
CA TRP A 748 9.13 0.88 5.52
C TRP A 748 8.57 -0.45 5.02
N VAL A 749 8.15 -1.31 5.95
CA VAL A 749 7.42 -2.55 5.70
C VAL A 749 6.20 -2.57 6.63
N GLY A 750 5.05 -2.95 6.10
CA GLY A 750 3.79 -2.96 6.84
C GLY A 750 2.63 -3.49 6.00
N VAL A 751 1.43 -3.52 6.60
CA VAL A 751 0.18 -3.80 5.90
C VAL A 751 -0.62 -2.51 5.76
N ASP A 752 -1.36 -2.36 4.65
CA ASP A 752 -2.16 -1.14 4.42
C ASP A 752 -3.15 -0.87 5.54
N ASP A 753 -3.78 -1.93 6.03
CA ASP A 753 -4.52 -1.87 7.28
C ASP A 753 -3.54 -1.83 8.46
N SER A 754 -3.41 -0.65 9.07
CA SER A 754 -2.51 -0.40 10.20
C SER A 754 -2.87 -1.20 11.46
N ARG A 755 -4.01 -1.89 11.47
CA ARG A 755 -4.41 -2.79 12.56
C ARG A 755 -3.80 -4.17 12.46
N ILE A 756 -3.16 -4.49 11.34
CA ILE A 756 -2.65 -5.84 11.09
C ILE A 756 -1.15 -5.85 11.34
N PRO A 757 -0.69 -6.60 12.36
CA PRO A 757 0.74 -6.79 12.58
C PRO A 757 1.39 -7.56 11.44
N LEU A 758 2.71 -7.40 11.25
CA LEU A 758 3.49 -8.19 10.30
C LEU A 758 3.76 -9.64 10.74
N GLY A 759 3.43 -9.98 11.98
CA GLY A 759 3.75 -11.26 12.61
C GLY A 759 4.58 -11.08 13.88
N ALA A 760 4.68 -12.16 14.66
CA ALA A 760 5.39 -12.13 15.93
C ALA A 760 6.85 -11.67 15.77
N ARG A 761 7.23 -10.64 16.52
CA ARG A 761 8.61 -10.10 16.59
C ARG A 761 9.15 -9.55 15.25
N GLN A 762 8.30 -9.20 14.29
CA GLN A 762 8.71 -8.53 13.04
C GLN A 762 8.99 -7.04 13.28
N SER A 763 10.17 -6.78 13.84
CA SER A 763 10.67 -5.42 14.09
C SER A 763 11.35 -4.80 12.85
N GLY A 764 11.65 -3.52 12.93
CA GLY A 764 12.47 -2.80 11.95
C GLY A 764 13.81 -3.48 11.65
N ALA A 765 14.41 -4.16 12.63
CA ALA A 765 15.65 -4.91 12.44
C ALA A 765 15.49 -6.23 11.65
N LYS A 766 14.27 -6.79 11.58
CA LYS A 766 13.98 -8.06 10.91
C LYS A 766 13.24 -7.89 9.58
N ALA A 767 12.37 -6.89 9.47
CA ALA A 767 11.57 -6.67 8.28
C ALA A 767 12.19 -5.62 7.34
N ALA A 768 12.56 -4.43 7.86
CA ALA A 768 13.02 -3.31 7.03
C ALA A 768 14.55 -3.26 6.82
N LEU A 769 15.34 -3.53 7.86
CA LEU A 769 16.82 -3.49 7.81
C LEU A 769 17.41 -4.41 6.73
N PRO A 770 16.92 -5.65 6.51
CA PRO A 770 17.42 -6.52 5.43
C PRO A 770 17.36 -5.87 4.05
N ILE A 771 16.23 -5.24 3.71
CA ILE A 771 16.05 -4.54 2.43
C ILE A 771 17.07 -3.41 2.32
N TRP A 772 17.19 -2.59 3.37
CA TRP A 772 18.12 -1.47 3.38
C TRP A 772 19.58 -1.92 3.24
N ALA A 773 19.98 -2.94 3.99
CA ALA A 773 21.36 -3.40 4.02
C ALA A 773 21.79 -4.05 2.70
N THR A 774 20.94 -4.90 2.12
CA THR A 774 21.18 -5.50 0.80
C THR A 774 21.20 -4.43 -0.29
N PHE A 775 20.27 -3.48 -0.28
CA PHE A 775 20.25 -2.36 -1.22
C PHE A 775 21.54 -1.53 -1.13
N MET A 776 21.92 -1.06 0.06
CA MET A 776 23.09 -0.22 0.25
C MET A 776 24.37 -0.95 -0.12
N LYS A 777 24.56 -2.19 0.35
CA LYS A 777 25.72 -3.00 0.01
C LYS A 777 25.85 -3.20 -1.50
N ASN A 778 24.79 -3.69 -2.15
CA ASN A 778 24.82 -3.98 -3.58
C ASN A 778 24.98 -2.71 -4.41
N THR A 779 24.43 -1.58 -3.97
CA THR A 779 24.62 -0.28 -4.62
C THR A 779 26.07 0.17 -4.57
N TYR A 780 26.69 0.13 -3.38
CA TYR A 780 28.10 0.48 -3.21
C TYR A 780 29.03 -0.45 -4.00
N ASP A 781 28.78 -1.76 -3.93
CA ASP A 781 29.63 -2.77 -4.58
C ASP A 781 29.48 -2.72 -6.12
N LYS A 782 28.26 -2.66 -6.66
CA LYS A 782 28.03 -2.69 -8.12
C LYS A 782 28.35 -1.37 -8.81
N LEU A 783 28.19 -0.24 -8.13
CA LEU A 783 28.49 1.09 -8.69
C LEU A 783 29.87 1.62 -8.27
N ASN A 784 30.66 0.81 -7.56
CA ASN A 784 32.00 1.18 -7.07
C ASN A 784 32.01 2.52 -6.30
N LEU A 785 31.02 2.73 -5.42
CA LEU A 785 30.93 3.97 -4.66
C LEU A 785 32.01 4.03 -3.57
N PRO A 786 32.64 5.20 -3.35
CA PRO A 786 33.72 5.33 -2.36
C PRO A 786 33.20 5.24 -0.93
N TYR A 787 34.00 4.65 -0.04
CA TYR A 787 33.66 4.58 1.38
C TYR A 787 34.17 5.85 2.09
N LEU A 788 33.38 6.92 1.98
CA LEU A 788 33.66 8.20 2.65
C LEU A 788 33.28 8.12 4.14
N ASP A 789 34.07 8.77 5.01
CA ASP A 789 33.67 9.03 6.41
C ASP A 789 33.08 10.44 6.55
N PHE A 790 32.53 10.73 7.72
CA PHE A 790 31.96 12.04 8.04
C PHE A 790 33.05 12.97 8.57
N ASP A 791 33.11 14.20 8.05
CA ASP A 791 34.10 15.20 8.46
C ASP A 791 33.82 15.68 9.88
N GLN A 792 34.81 15.54 10.77
CA GLN A 792 34.74 16.07 12.13
C GLN A 792 35.02 17.58 12.15
N PRO A 793 34.11 18.42 12.68
CA PRO A 793 34.37 19.84 12.81
C PRO A 793 35.36 20.12 13.95
N ALA A 794 36.10 21.23 13.84
CA ALA A 794 37.08 21.65 14.85
C ALA A 794 36.46 21.94 16.23
N THR A 795 35.15 22.24 16.24
CA THR A 795 34.32 22.50 17.43
C THR A 795 33.99 21.23 18.22
N VAL A 796 34.24 20.03 17.67
CA VAL A 796 34.04 18.75 18.36
C VAL A 796 35.38 18.08 18.62
N ARG A 797 35.61 17.69 19.87
CA ARG A 797 36.84 16.98 20.29
C ARG A 797 36.52 15.81 21.20
N LYS A 798 37.43 14.84 21.20
CA LYS A 798 37.36 13.66 22.07
C LYS A 798 38.00 13.97 23.42
N PHE A 799 37.26 13.77 24.49
CA PHE A 799 37.71 13.99 25.86
C PHE A 799 37.83 12.66 26.62
N LYS A 800 38.79 12.61 27.53
CA LYS A 800 38.95 11.54 28.51
C LYS A 800 38.03 11.87 29.70
N ILE A 801 37.13 10.96 30.06
CA ILE A 801 36.14 11.17 31.12
C ILE A 801 36.09 9.98 32.09
N CYS A 802 35.58 10.23 33.29
CA CYS A 802 35.25 9.17 34.25
C CYS A 802 34.05 8.36 33.74
N LYS A 803 34.17 7.03 33.70
CA LYS A 803 33.13 6.11 33.23
C LYS A 803 31.82 6.19 34.03
N VAL A 804 31.88 6.58 35.30
CA VAL A 804 30.68 6.66 36.17
C VAL A 804 30.10 8.06 36.19
N SER A 805 30.88 9.06 36.62
CA SER A 805 30.40 10.45 36.78
C SER A 805 30.30 11.24 35.47
N LYS A 806 30.96 10.77 34.40
CA LYS A 806 31.08 11.46 33.10
C LYS A 806 31.81 12.82 33.15
N LEU A 807 32.40 13.16 34.30
CA LEU A 807 33.24 14.34 34.54
C LEU A 807 34.72 14.09 34.23
N ILE A 808 35.57 15.11 34.39
CA ILE A 808 37.02 14.99 34.22
C ILE A 808 37.54 13.94 35.23
N PRO A 809 38.31 12.93 34.80
CA PRO A 809 38.67 11.81 35.66
C PRO A 809 39.80 12.16 36.63
N THR A 810 39.70 11.69 37.86
CA THR A 810 40.82 11.60 38.81
C THR A 810 41.71 10.39 38.48
N PRO A 811 42.91 10.24 39.08
CA PRO A 811 43.76 9.06 38.90
C PRO A 811 43.11 7.73 39.27
N PHE A 812 42.09 7.74 40.12
CA PHE A 812 41.36 6.54 40.58
C PHE A 812 40.14 6.21 39.72
N CYS A 813 39.78 7.06 38.77
CA CYS A 813 38.60 6.86 37.94
C CYS A 813 38.79 5.72 36.93
N PRO A 814 37.79 4.85 36.73
CA PRO A 814 37.67 4.11 35.48
C PRO A 814 37.47 5.11 34.34
N ILE A 815 38.17 4.90 33.23
CA ILE A 815 38.22 5.85 32.11
C ILE A 815 37.39 5.36 30.93
N GLU A 816 36.72 6.30 30.27
CA GLU A 816 36.23 6.15 28.90
C GLU A 816 36.51 7.42 28.08
N TYR A 817 36.25 7.36 26.78
CA TYR A 817 36.41 8.52 25.90
C TYR A 817 35.12 8.81 25.16
N GLU A 818 34.81 10.10 25.04
CA GLU A 818 33.60 10.56 24.37
C GLU A 818 33.84 11.86 23.61
N LEU A 819 33.07 12.09 22.54
CA LEU A 819 33.05 13.33 21.78
C LEU A 819 32.15 14.37 22.45
N PHE A 820 32.67 15.58 22.58
CA PHE A 820 31.94 16.74 23.07
C PHE A 820 32.08 17.91 22.10
N ASN A 821 31.03 18.72 22.00
CA ASN A 821 31.22 20.11 21.61
C ASN A 821 32.14 20.75 22.66
N VAL A 822 33.27 21.33 22.23
CA VAL A 822 34.29 21.90 23.11
C VAL A 822 33.69 22.90 24.11
N ARG A 823 32.64 23.64 23.71
CA ARG A 823 31.92 24.59 24.57
C ARG A 823 31.26 23.92 25.78
N TYR A 824 30.78 22.69 25.61
CA TYR A 824 29.99 21.93 26.59
C TYR A 824 30.75 20.72 27.16
N ALA A 825 32.07 20.67 26.96
CA ALA A 825 32.92 19.67 27.58
C ALA A 825 32.88 19.80 29.12
N PRO A 826 33.04 18.69 29.87
CA PRO A 826 33.03 18.73 31.33
C PRO A 826 34.15 19.63 31.84
N LYS A 827 33.81 20.48 32.82
CA LYS A 827 34.75 21.43 33.45
C LYS A 827 35.10 21.08 34.89
N GLU A 828 34.33 20.19 35.50
CA GLU A 828 34.53 19.73 36.88
C GLU A 828 35.23 18.37 36.90
N GLU A 829 35.98 18.11 37.96
CA GLU A 829 36.58 16.81 38.25
C GLU A 829 35.57 15.85 38.89
N CYS A 830 35.84 14.56 38.73
CA CYS A 830 35.01 13.49 39.28
C CYS A 830 34.99 13.56 40.81
N LYS A 831 33.79 13.78 41.36
CA LYS A 831 33.53 13.81 42.81
C LYS A 831 33.31 12.43 43.44
N ILE A 832 33.23 11.37 42.62
CA ILE A 832 32.94 10.00 43.08
C ILE A 832 34.21 9.24 43.47
N HIS A 833 35.30 9.42 42.71
CA HIS A 833 36.54 8.65 42.88
C HIS A 833 37.70 9.53 43.37
N GLY A 834 37.45 10.33 44.41
CA GLY A 834 38.47 11.16 45.05
C GLY A 834 39.07 10.50 46.30
N TYR A 835 40.15 11.08 46.81
CA TYR A 835 40.64 10.81 48.15
C TYR A 835 39.82 11.69 49.12
N GLU A 836 39.10 11.12 50.08
CA GLU A 836 38.60 11.92 51.22
C GLU A 836 39.80 12.31 52.07
N VAL A 837 40.18 13.58 52.06
CA VAL A 837 40.95 14.14 53.17
C VAL A 837 39.94 14.22 54.32
N LYS A 838 39.94 13.23 55.22
CA LYS A 838 39.33 13.43 56.53
C LYS A 838 40.05 14.62 57.16
N GLU A 839 39.39 15.76 57.24
CA GLU A 839 39.83 16.83 58.11
C GLU A 839 40.02 16.21 59.50
N GLN A 840 41.25 16.26 60.02
CA GLN A 840 41.46 15.96 61.42
C GLN A 840 40.59 16.95 62.20
N PRO A 841 39.76 16.48 63.15
CA PRO A 841 39.01 17.39 64.00
C PRO A 841 40.03 18.29 64.71
N THR A 842 39.99 19.58 64.39
CA THR A 842 40.77 20.59 65.07
C THR A 842 40.21 20.72 66.48
N GLY A 843 40.98 20.23 67.45
CA GLY A 843 40.87 20.60 68.87
C GLY A 843 39.56 20.24 69.57
N ILE A 844 39.59 19.15 70.33
CA ILE A 844 38.88 19.15 71.62
C ILE A 844 39.75 20.04 72.53
N ASP A 845 39.23 21.21 72.87
CA ASP A 845 39.72 22.01 74.00
C ASP A 845 39.13 21.42 75.30
N PHE A 846 39.94 21.44 76.36
CA PHE A 846 39.93 20.59 77.56
C PHE A 846 38.59 20.22 78.22
#